data_AF-A0AA95SFS6-F1
#
_entry.id   AF-A0AA95SFS6-F1
#
_cell.length_a   1.000
_cell.length_b   1.000
_cell.length_c   1.000
_cell.angle_alpha   90.00
_cell.angle_beta   90.00
_cell.angle_gamma   90.00
#
_symmetry.space_group_name_H-M   'P 1'
#
loop_
_entity.id
_entity.type
_entity.pdbx_description
1 polymer ?
#
loop_
_entity_poly.entity_id
_entity_poly.type
_entity_poly.pdbx_seq_one_letter_code
_entity_poly.pdbx_strand_id
1 'polypeptide(L)'
;MKKPSLKGNKIQASIITAALAISSLLVVPDSNVNAVTAVENIDKVLAFPGAEGGGRYTSGGRFGEVYIVHTLEDYGTGERAIPGSLRDALSKDNRFIVFNISGAINLKEPLSLRKLRNITIAGQTAPGDGITLTGYETNISDSENVIIRYLRFRPGAENVHSGDSMDAIWGRSMKNVMIDHISTSWSTDETMSLYRAENMTVQWSVVAESLAMSGHTKGRHGYGGIWGGVNTTYHHNLVANHTSRNPRLGGGTAEADDNNHIGLFDIRNNVIYNWGFNTAYGGGRAYANYINNYMKPGLGTRTSVESRVIDAGEKDKPGKFYINGNVLEGNAEVSNDNSKGIYVSESASATTEIVDEEFKMDGTSAEALRTTSADEAYNEVLAKAGATYPKRDALDARIINEVKNNQGRFVNRHEEVGGLPYTAVITRQEDFDKDGDGIADEWELNNGLDPNNADDSSEISSDQSGYTNIENYVNSLVDMEYTPNNPEISLKTPANNQIFKTSDQITIEADVNGKTDIEKVEFYNGDKIIETVTSEPFRMSTNLPDGTYYISAKVIDKSGLQTQATASAIHINSETKLKQWKSTGIGTPNIPGHASLVNDVMTVKGSGKLKENDDNFQFTYRNLAGDGELIAKVETMTPVDHHAFAGLMVRESLEKDAKSVVLGLSYTKSYSWKENGTTYYRNPWSAYVAARYKQGGSMDELGENLDSPENAIASGVALINDIPFKDKDTPLGYFLKLKRTGNVFRAEGSVDGVSWTLIGEREIEMDKKVYIGMAVDGNKVENQLNNLNTATFSHIQLYKAKKQFKVPSVAK
;
A
#
# COMPACT_ATOMS: atom_id res chain seq x y z
N MET A 1 86.97 -0.23 14.40
CA MET A 1 88.22 -0.23 15.19
C MET A 1 88.34 1.09 15.94
N LYS A 2 88.72 1.03 17.23
CA LYS A 2 89.17 2.12 18.13
C LYS A 2 88.17 3.22 18.54
N LYS A 3 87.62 3.07 19.75
CA LYS A 3 87.63 4.13 20.81
C LYS A 3 89.11 4.41 21.21
N PRO A 4 89.51 5.48 21.94
CA PRO A 4 88.79 6.23 22.99
C PRO A 4 89.10 7.77 23.00
N SER A 5 88.54 8.60 23.90
CA SER A 5 89.19 8.92 25.20
C SER A 5 88.25 9.68 26.14
N LEU A 6 88.33 9.29 27.42
CA LEU A 6 87.78 9.94 28.60
C LEU A 6 88.86 10.84 29.25
N LYS A 7 88.42 11.88 29.96
CA LYS A 7 88.99 12.50 31.19
C LYS A 7 88.28 13.87 31.38
N GLY A 8 87.69 14.28 32.49
CA GLY A 8 87.62 13.79 33.86
C GLY A 8 87.67 14.98 34.85
N ASN A 9 86.81 14.96 35.87
CA ASN A 9 86.94 15.58 37.22
C ASN A 9 86.89 17.13 37.33
N LYS A 10 86.31 17.81 38.34
CA LYS A 10 85.99 17.60 39.78
C LYS A 10 84.93 18.66 40.21
N ILE A 11 83.91 18.37 41.04
CA ILE A 11 83.79 18.57 42.53
C ILE A 11 84.07 20.04 42.96
N GLN A 12 83.17 20.85 43.55
CA GLN A 12 82.64 20.86 44.94
C GLN A 12 81.66 22.07 45.09
N ALA A 13 80.44 21.93 45.64
CA ALA A 13 80.01 22.23 47.02
C ALA A 13 79.25 23.56 47.28
N SER A 14 78.07 23.39 47.91
CA SER A 14 77.45 24.18 48.99
C SER A 14 76.74 25.52 48.71
N ILE A 15 75.42 25.39 48.50
CA ILE A 15 74.25 26.03 49.14
C ILE A 15 74.51 27.10 50.23
N ILE A 16 73.82 28.26 50.11
CA ILE A 16 72.83 28.90 51.04
C ILE A 16 72.73 30.41 50.66
N THR A 17 71.68 30.85 49.93
CA THR A 17 70.42 31.54 50.39
C THR A 17 70.66 32.98 50.88
N ALA A 18 69.98 34.07 50.50
CA ALA A 18 68.90 34.44 49.56
C ALA A 18 68.86 35.99 49.49
N ALA A 19 68.29 36.58 48.42
CA ALA A 19 67.26 37.63 48.51
C ALA A 19 66.95 38.27 47.13
N LEU A 20 65.68 38.11 46.73
CA LEU A 20 64.81 38.96 45.91
C LEU A 20 65.37 39.72 44.69
N ALA A 21 64.88 39.32 43.52
CA ALA A 21 64.42 40.27 42.49
C ALA A 21 63.12 39.75 41.87
N ILE A 22 62.08 40.57 41.97
CA ILE A 22 60.76 40.36 41.36
C ILE A 22 60.89 40.69 39.87
N SER A 23 60.56 39.73 39.01
CA SER A 23 60.16 40.00 37.62
C SER A 23 58.85 39.25 37.37
N SER A 24 57.79 40.01 37.13
CA SER A 24 56.48 39.56 36.73
C SER A 24 56.52 38.75 35.44
N LEU A 25 56.22 37.45 35.51
CA LEU A 25 55.68 36.69 34.39
C LEU A 25 54.18 36.51 34.63
N LEU A 26 53.37 36.98 33.69
CA LEU A 26 51.98 36.55 33.56
C LEU A 26 51.98 35.04 33.34
N VAL A 27 51.48 34.30 34.33
CA VAL A 27 51.02 32.93 34.17
C VAL A 27 49.59 33.05 33.64
N VAL A 28 49.39 32.75 32.36
CA VAL A 28 48.05 32.40 31.87
C VAL A 28 47.72 31.05 32.49
N PRO A 29 46.62 30.89 33.23
CA PRO A 29 46.21 29.58 33.70
C PRO A 29 45.81 28.76 32.49
N ASP A 30 46.59 27.73 32.19
CA ASP A 30 46.19 26.62 31.35
C ASP A 30 45.03 25.92 32.07
N SER A 31 43.80 26.23 31.66
CA SER A 31 42.59 25.59 32.17
C SER A 31 42.48 24.21 31.55
N ASN A 32 43.35 23.33 32.04
CA ASN A 32 43.20 21.90 31.84
C ASN A 32 41.88 21.44 32.49
N VAL A 33 40.99 20.95 31.63
CA VAL A 33 40.52 19.57 31.66
C VAL A 33 40.04 19.10 33.05
N ASN A 34 38.73 19.23 33.27
CA ASN A 34 37.80 18.37 34.03
C ASN A 34 36.52 19.20 34.26
N ALA A 35 35.31 18.86 33.78
CA ALA A 35 34.74 17.55 33.55
C ALA A 35 33.74 17.58 32.38
N VAL A 36 34.11 16.95 31.26
CA VAL A 36 33.13 16.13 30.54
C VAL A 36 33.06 14.86 31.37
N THR A 37 32.05 14.74 32.24
CA THR A 37 31.63 13.41 32.65
C THR A 37 31.20 12.71 31.37
N ALA A 38 32.08 11.89 30.81
CA ALA A 38 31.67 10.90 29.83
C ALA A 38 30.50 10.17 30.47
N VAL A 39 29.29 10.36 29.95
CA VAL A 39 28.12 9.63 30.41
C VAL A 39 28.50 8.16 30.23
N GLU A 40 28.67 7.43 31.33
CA GLU A 40 28.93 6.00 31.25
C GLU A 40 27.80 5.37 30.43
N ASN A 41 28.15 4.67 29.35
CA ASN A 41 27.21 4.01 28.44
C ASN A 41 26.39 4.95 27.53
N ILE A 42 27.00 5.92 26.84
CA ILE A 42 26.31 6.65 25.76
C ILE A 42 25.71 5.71 24.69
N ASP A 43 26.32 4.56 24.47
CA ASP A 43 25.83 3.47 23.60
C ASP A 43 24.58 2.75 24.15
N LYS A 44 24.11 3.13 25.35
CA LYS A 44 22.86 2.65 25.97
C LYS A 44 21.80 3.76 26.12
N VAL A 45 22.03 4.95 25.56
CA VAL A 45 20.99 5.98 25.47
C VAL A 45 19.97 5.53 24.43
N LEU A 46 18.68 5.51 24.80
CA LEU A 46 17.62 5.13 23.88
C LEU A 46 17.58 6.08 22.67
N ALA A 47 17.08 5.62 21.53
CA ALA A 47 16.87 6.46 20.35
C ALA A 47 16.04 7.70 20.69
N PHE A 48 15.04 7.53 21.54
CA PHE A 48 14.21 8.56 22.16
C PHE A 48 13.43 7.92 23.34
N PRO A 49 12.83 8.72 24.25
CA PRO A 49 11.93 8.19 25.27
C PRO A 49 10.76 7.40 24.66
N GLY A 50 10.64 6.12 25.02
CA GLY A 50 9.63 5.21 24.45
C GLY A 50 10.09 4.40 23.24
N ALA A 51 11.38 4.44 22.88
CA ALA A 51 11.95 3.51 21.91
C ALA A 51 12.13 2.10 22.52
N GLU A 52 11.54 1.10 21.88
CA GLU A 52 11.52 -0.29 22.35
C GLU A 52 12.11 -1.26 21.32
N GLY A 53 12.31 -2.52 21.70
CA GLY A 53 12.74 -3.59 20.80
C GLY A 53 14.19 -3.49 20.30
N GLY A 54 14.50 -4.23 19.23
CA GLY A 54 15.87 -4.41 18.77
C GLY A 54 16.57 -3.15 18.25
N GLY A 55 15.81 -2.15 17.78
CA GLY A 55 16.34 -0.86 17.31
C GLY A 55 16.48 0.21 18.37
N ARG A 56 16.13 -0.07 19.65
CA ARG A 56 15.94 0.97 20.69
C ARG A 56 17.17 1.81 21.03
N TYR A 57 18.39 1.34 20.72
CA TYR A 57 19.64 2.08 20.97
C TYR A 57 20.22 2.72 19.70
N THR A 58 19.48 2.74 18.60
CA THR A 58 19.86 3.47 17.39
C THR A 58 20.02 4.94 17.74
N SER A 59 21.18 5.54 17.48
CA SER A 59 21.49 6.93 17.81
C SER A 59 21.20 7.91 16.66
N GLY A 60 21.02 7.39 15.44
CA GLY A 60 20.72 8.20 14.27
C GLY A 60 21.78 9.27 14.01
N GLY A 61 21.34 10.49 13.75
CA GLY A 61 22.17 11.67 13.52
C GLY A 61 22.69 12.37 14.78
N ARG A 62 22.69 11.74 15.96
CA ARG A 62 23.27 12.32 17.18
C ARG A 62 24.71 12.77 16.93
N PHE A 63 25.05 14.00 17.32
CA PHE A 63 26.33 14.69 17.02
C PHE A 63 26.60 14.97 15.53
N GLY A 64 25.63 14.69 14.66
CA GLY A 64 25.70 15.03 13.24
C GLY A 64 25.41 16.51 12.98
N GLU A 65 25.58 16.92 11.73
CA GLU A 65 25.17 18.24 11.24
C GLU A 65 23.65 18.38 11.35
N VAL A 66 23.17 19.41 12.03
CA VAL A 66 21.75 19.79 11.96
C VAL A 66 21.47 20.37 10.59
N TYR A 67 20.47 19.82 9.92
CA TYR A 67 20.05 20.26 8.58
C TYR A 67 18.57 20.63 8.59
N ILE A 68 18.28 21.89 8.31
CA ILE A 68 16.92 22.43 8.28
C ILE A 68 16.35 22.37 6.87
N VAL A 69 15.29 21.59 6.70
CA VAL A 69 14.47 21.59 5.49
C VAL A 69 13.53 22.79 5.51
N HIS A 70 13.65 23.68 4.52
CA HIS A 70 12.87 24.91 4.40
C HIS A 70 12.20 25.07 3.02
N THR A 71 12.30 24.06 2.14
CA THR A 71 11.55 24.00 0.87
C THR A 71 10.96 22.62 0.65
N LEU A 72 9.79 22.57 0.01
CA LEU A 72 9.13 21.33 -0.44
C LEU A 72 9.56 20.93 -1.86
N GLU A 73 10.39 21.73 -2.51
CA GLU A 73 10.89 21.41 -3.85
C GLU A 73 11.81 20.18 -3.81
N ASP A 74 11.70 19.36 -4.85
CA ASP A 74 12.59 18.23 -5.10
C ASP A 74 13.33 18.41 -6.43
N TYR A 75 14.49 17.78 -6.56
CA TYR A 75 15.29 17.79 -7.78
C TYR A 75 15.61 16.38 -8.26
N GLY A 76 15.68 16.19 -9.57
CA GLY A 76 15.99 14.91 -10.19
C GLY A 76 17.46 14.75 -10.58
N THR A 77 17.83 13.55 -11.01
CA THR A 77 19.15 13.26 -11.58
C THR A 77 19.46 14.22 -12.73
N GLY A 78 20.58 14.95 -12.62
CA GLY A 78 21.04 15.90 -13.64
C GLY A 78 20.50 17.33 -13.48
N GLU A 79 19.58 17.56 -12.53
CA GLU A 79 19.19 18.91 -12.12
C GLU A 79 20.18 19.47 -11.08
N ARG A 80 20.16 20.80 -10.90
CA ARG A 80 20.95 21.45 -9.85
C ARG A 80 20.35 21.09 -8.49
N ALA A 81 21.19 20.66 -7.54
CA ALA A 81 20.78 20.44 -6.16
C ALA A 81 20.14 21.70 -5.57
N ILE A 82 19.09 21.50 -4.77
CA ILE A 82 18.32 22.57 -4.14
C ILE A 82 18.64 22.56 -2.63
N PRO A 83 19.50 23.48 -2.14
CA PRO A 83 19.75 23.62 -0.72
C PRO A 83 18.45 23.87 0.06
N GLY A 84 18.34 23.27 1.24
CA GLY A 84 17.14 23.31 2.07
C GLY A 84 16.05 22.31 1.69
N SER A 85 16.27 21.46 0.67
CA SER A 85 15.35 20.37 0.32
C SER A 85 15.66 19.10 1.09
N LEU A 86 14.67 18.21 1.25
CA LEU A 86 14.89 16.90 1.87
C LEU A 86 15.91 16.04 1.08
N ARG A 87 15.90 16.11 -0.26
CA ARG A 87 16.88 15.36 -1.06
C ARG A 87 18.30 15.88 -0.86
N ASP A 88 18.48 17.19 -0.71
CA ASP A 88 19.80 17.74 -0.38
C ASP A 88 20.20 17.38 1.05
N ALA A 89 19.27 17.34 2.01
CA ALA A 89 19.49 16.84 3.36
C ALA A 89 19.99 15.38 3.38
N LEU A 90 19.55 14.56 2.43
CA LEU A 90 19.93 13.15 2.28
C LEU A 90 21.10 12.92 1.29
N SER A 91 21.84 13.97 0.93
CA SER A 91 22.99 13.84 0.02
C SER A 91 24.27 13.31 0.69
N LYS A 92 24.32 13.25 2.04
CA LYS A 92 25.49 12.80 2.81
C LYS A 92 25.10 12.21 4.18
N ASP A 93 26.07 11.55 4.80
CA ASP A 93 25.98 10.94 6.14
C ASP A 93 25.99 11.98 7.27
N ASN A 94 25.76 11.52 8.51
CA ASN A 94 25.92 12.26 9.77
C ASN A 94 25.06 13.52 9.84
N ARG A 95 23.73 13.35 9.72
CA ARG A 95 22.79 14.47 9.73
C ARG A 95 21.59 14.26 10.65
N PHE A 96 21.26 15.31 11.37
CA PHE A 96 20.03 15.45 12.13
C PHE A 96 19.09 16.39 11.37
N ILE A 97 18.07 15.83 10.71
CA ILE A 97 17.22 16.54 9.77
C ILE A 97 15.93 16.99 10.47
N VAL A 98 15.68 18.29 10.46
CA VAL A 98 14.49 18.96 11.00
C VAL A 98 13.78 19.78 9.90
N PHE A 99 12.57 20.24 10.17
CA PHE A 99 11.68 20.88 9.19
C PHE A 99 11.11 22.20 9.70
N ASN A 100 11.37 23.28 8.96
CA ASN A 100 10.72 24.59 9.14
C ASN A 100 9.53 24.80 8.19
N ILE A 101 9.19 23.79 7.41
CA ILE A 101 8.10 23.80 6.44
C ILE A 101 7.25 22.53 6.56
N SER A 102 5.97 22.62 6.24
CA SER A 102 5.04 21.49 6.16
C SER A 102 4.36 21.42 4.80
N GLY A 103 3.95 20.23 4.40
CA GLY A 103 3.22 19.99 3.16
C GLY A 103 3.66 18.72 2.44
N ALA A 104 3.19 18.56 1.20
CA ALA A 104 3.57 17.45 0.34
C ALA A 104 4.85 17.77 -0.45
N ILE A 105 5.87 16.92 -0.34
CA ILE A 105 7.04 16.91 -1.20
C ILE A 105 6.75 15.95 -2.35
N ASN A 106 6.51 16.51 -3.54
CA ASN A 106 6.32 15.72 -4.75
C ASN A 106 7.66 15.33 -5.34
N LEU A 107 8.07 14.09 -5.10
CA LEU A 107 9.35 13.57 -5.55
C LEU A 107 9.42 13.55 -7.08
N LYS A 108 10.57 13.86 -7.64
CA LYS A 108 10.84 13.76 -9.08
C LYS A 108 11.39 12.40 -9.52
N GLU A 109 11.93 11.64 -8.56
CA GLU A 109 12.48 10.29 -8.72
C GLU A 109 12.55 9.61 -7.33
N PRO A 110 12.83 8.28 -7.23
CA PRO A 110 12.96 7.60 -5.94
C PRO A 110 13.87 8.36 -4.96
N LEU A 111 13.42 8.51 -3.70
CA LEU A 111 14.23 9.10 -2.64
C LEU A 111 15.08 8.00 -2.00
N SER A 112 16.39 8.20 -1.87
CA SER A 112 17.31 7.15 -1.45
C SER A 112 18.13 7.55 -0.22
N LEU A 113 17.99 6.77 0.85
CA LEU A 113 18.90 6.73 2.00
C LEU A 113 19.95 5.60 1.83
N ARG A 114 20.01 4.98 0.66
CA ARG A 114 20.82 3.79 0.45
C ARG A 114 22.29 4.03 0.81
N LYS A 115 22.82 3.16 1.69
CA LYS A 115 24.19 3.23 2.25
C LYS A 115 24.51 4.45 3.09
N LEU A 116 23.53 5.31 3.38
CA LEU A 116 23.74 6.43 4.29
C LEU A 116 23.93 5.94 5.72
N ARG A 117 24.65 6.74 6.49
CA ARG A 117 24.99 6.46 7.90
C ARG A 117 24.62 7.62 8.80
N ASN A 118 24.16 7.29 10.01
CA ASN A 118 23.96 8.25 11.09
C ASN A 118 22.98 9.36 10.69
N ILE A 119 21.74 8.98 10.41
CA ILE A 119 20.68 9.90 9.95
C ILE A 119 19.52 9.89 10.95
N THR A 120 19.08 11.07 11.38
CA THR A 120 17.76 11.25 12.02
C THR A 120 16.90 12.09 11.11
N ILE A 121 15.67 11.65 10.81
CA ILE A 121 14.64 12.47 10.18
C ILE A 121 13.51 12.67 11.18
N ALA A 122 13.44 13.87 11.77
CA ALA A 122 12.49 14.23 12.81
C ALA A 122 11.26 14.92 12.22
N GLY A 123 10.34 14.17 11.62
CA GLY A 123 9.13 14.72 10.99
C GLY A 123 8.23 15.53 11.93
N GLN A 124 8.31 15.28 13.24
CA GLN A 124 7.54 15.99 14.26
C GLN A 124 7.92 17.47 14.41
N THR A 125 9.08 17.90 13.89
CA THR A 125 9.46 19.33 13.95
C THR A 125 8.69 20.19 12.95
N ALA A 126 8.14 19.58 11.89
CA ALA A 126 7.39 20.30 10.87
C ALA A 126 6.18 21.03 11.49
N PRO A 127 5.85 22.26 11.04
CA PRO A 127 4.63 22.93 11.47
C PRO A 127 3.37 22.27 10.84
N GLY A 128 2.20 22.85 11.08
CA GLY A 128 1.00 22.56 10.28
C GLY A 128 0.55 21.10 10.34
N ASP A 129 0.42 20.48 9.16
CA ASP A 129 -0.02 19.09 9.00
C ASP A 129 1.16 18.09 8.92
N GLY A 130 2.41 18.55 9.04
CA GLY A 130 3.61 17.74 8.87
C GLY A 130 4.02 17.52 7.41
N ILE A 131 4.85 16.50 7.16
CA ILE A 131 5.43 16.21 5.84
C ILE A 131 4.83 14.93 5.25
N THR A 132 4.43 15.01 3.97
CA THR A 132 4.05 13.85 3.16
C THR A 132 4.96 13.73 1.94
N LEU A 133 5.55 12.57 1.71
CA LEU A 133 6.29 12.25 0.50
C LEU A 133 5.34 11.57 -0.50
N THR A 134 5.30 12.08 -1.74
CA THR A 134 4.43 11.58 -2.80
C THR A 134 5.15 11.47 -4.13
N GLY A 135 4.55 10.77 -5.09
CA GLY A 135 5.04 10.61 -6.45
C GLY A 135 5.96 9.41 -6.64
N TYR A 136 6.92 9.18 -5.75
CA TYR A 136 7.87 8.06 -5.84
C TYR A 136 8.12 7.37 -4.51
N GLU A 137 8.65 6.15 -4.59
CA GLU A 137 9.08 5.34 -3.46
C GLU A 137 10.26 5.95 -2.68
N THR A 138 10.43 5.48 -1.44
CA THR A 138 11.62 5.74 -0.62
C THR A 138 12.40 4.45 -0.35
N ASN A 139 13.71 4.44 -0.64
CA ASN A 139 14.60 3.30 -0.45
C ASN A 139 15.64 3.55 0.65
N ILE A 140 15.63 2.73 1.70
CA ILE A 140 16.58 2.80 2.83
C ILE A 140 17.56 1.63 2.90
N SER A 141 17.69 0.83 1.83
CA SER A 141 18.53 -0.37 1.81
C SER A 141 19.99 -0.09 2.16
N ASP A 142 20.66 -1.07 2.78
CA ASP A 142 22.09 -1.01 3.12
C ASP A 142 22.48 0.20 4.02
N SER A 143 21.52 0.92 4.59
CA SER A 143 21.77 2.05 5.51
C SER A 143 22.12 1.56 6.91
N GLU A 144 22.78 2.41 7.69
CA GLU A 144 23.18 2.08 9.06
C GLU A 144 22.94 3.25 10.01
N ASN A 145 22.41 2.96 11.20
CA ASN A 145 22.13 3.94 12.24
C ASN A 145 21.16 5.05 11.76
N VAL A 146 19.90 4.67 11.52
CA VAL A 146 18.87 5.54 10.94
C VAL A 146 17.63 5.62 11.85
N ILE A 147 17.19 6.83 12.17
CA ILE A 147 15.92 7.12 12.87
C ILE A 147 14.99 7.87 11.92
N ILE A 148 13.75 7.41 11.75
CA ILE A 148 12.71 8.10 10.97
C ILE A 148 11.44 8.16 11.82
N ARG A 149 10.92 9.37 12.06
CA ARG A 149 9.68 9.56 12.84
C ARG A 149 8.70 10.54 12.20
N TYR A 150 7.41 10.32 12.40
CA TYR A 150 6.33 11.28 12.07
C TYR A 150 6.29 11.76 10.61
N LEU A 151 6.67 10.90 9.66
CA LEU A 151 6.55 11.15 8.23
C LEU A 151 5.41 10.34 7.61
N ARG A 152 4.92 10.82 6.47
CA ARG A 152 3.97 10.08 5.63
C ARG A 152 4.57 9.73 4.29
N PHE A 153 4.40 8.47 3.86
CA PHE A 153 4.87 7.97 2.57
C PHE A 153 3.67 7.52 1.76
N ARG A 154 3.37 8.23 0.66
CA ARG A 154 2.19 8.03 -0.17
C ARG A 154 2.52 8.23 -1.66
N PRO A 155 3.30 7.32 -2.27
CA PRO A 155 3.84 7.52 -3.61
C PRO A 155 2.76 7.62 -4.70
N GLY A 156 1.59 6.99 -4.49
CA GLY A 156 0.56 6.93 -5.51
C GLY A 156 0.94 5.99 -6.65
N ALA A 157 0.31 6.19 -7.80
CA ALA A 157 0.49 5.32 -8.98
C ALA A 157 0.66 6.11 -10.29
N GLU A 158 0.89 7.42 -10.19
CA GLU A 158 1.07 8.32 -11.32
C GLU A 158 2.36 8.02 -12.08
N ASN A 159 3.44 7.71 -11.37
CA ASN A 159 4.76 7.49 -11.96
C ASN A 159 5.08 6.03 -12.30
N VAL A 160 4.07 5.15 -12.29
CA VAL A 160 4.23 3.74 -12.69
C VAL A 160 4.20 3.66 -14.22
N HIS A 161 5.38 3.65 -14.86
CA HIS A 161 5.48 3.81 -16.32
C HIS A 161 6.17 2.66 -17.07
N SER A 162 7.04 1.88 -16.43
CA SER A 162 7.66 0.70 -17.05
C SER A 162 8.50 -0.06 -16.03
N GLY A 163 8.02 -1.23 -15.62
CA GLY A 163 8.89 -2.25 -15.04
C GLY A 163 9.33 -2.07 -13.60
N ASP A 164 8.65 -2.82 -12.73
CA ASP A 164 8.67 -2.75 -11.27
C ASP A 164 7.87 -1.57 -10.70
N SER A 165 7.08 -1.93 -9.72
CA SER A 165 6.12 -1.10 -8.98
C SER A 165 6.86 -0.29 -7.91
N MET A 166 6.11 0.56 -7.19
CA MET A 166 6.66 1.41 -6.14
C MET A 166 6.18 0.94 -4.78
N ASP A 167 7.12 0.78 -3.85
CA ASP A 167 6.81 0.69 -2.43
C ASP A 167 6.57 2.09 -1.85
N ALA A 168 5.87 2.22 -0.71
CA ALA A 168 5.85 3.53 -0.05
C ALA A 168 7.20 3.81 0.62
N ILE A 169 7.68 2.85 1.41
CA ILE A 169 9.04 2.80 1.93
C ILE A 169 9.54 1.36 1.94
N TRP A 170 10.77 1.16 1.49
CA TRP A 170 11.38 -0.16 1.46
C TRP A 170 12.87 -0.14 1.80
N GLY A 171 13.36 -1.27 2.29
CA GLY A 171 14.75 -1.45 2.62
C GLY A 171 15.09 -2.90 2.90
N ARG A 172 16.29 -3.30 2.51
CA ARG A 172 16.91 -4.54 2.95
C ARG A 172 18.35 -4.36 3.38
N SER A 173 18.84 -5.28 4.21
CA SER A 173 20.22 -5.30 4.68
C SER A 173 20.64 -4.04 5.47
N MET A 174 19.69 -3.41 6.18
CA MET A 174 20.00 -2.29 7.09
C MET A 174 20.53 -2.78 8.44
N LYS A 175 21.21 -1.89 9.18
CA LYS A 175 21.66 -2.16 10.56
C LYS A 175 21.34 -0.98 11.49
N ASN A 176 20.88 -1.23 12.70
CA ASN A 176 20.54 -0.20 13.70
C ASN A 176 19.53 0.81 13.14
N VAL A 177 18.25 0.44 13.09
CA VAL A 177 17.19 1.26 12.48
C VAL A 177 16.00 1.41 13.42
N MET A 178 15.51 2.64 13.55
CA MET A 178 14.32 2.97 14.33
C MET A 178 13.28 3.68 13.45
N ILE A 179 12.12 3.04 13.28
CA ILE A 179 10.97 3.59 12.57
C ILE A 179 9.82 3.72 13.58
N ASP A 180 9.33 4.94 13.79
CA ASP A 180 8.30 5.21 14.81
C ASP A 180 7.28 6.23 14.32
N HIS A 181 5.99 5.96 14.54
CA HIS A 181 4.92 6.89 14.17
C HIS A 181 4.96 7.37 12.72
N ILE A 182 5.26 6.48 11.76
CA ILE A 182 5.10 6.82 10.34
C ILE A 182 3.75 6.34 9.82
N SER A 183 3.24 6.98 8.77
CA SER A 183 2.07 6.50 8.03
C SER A 183 2.44 6.20 6.59
N THR A 184 2.07 5.02 6.11
CA THR A 184 2.41 4.53 4.78
C THR A 184 1.13 4.11 4.07
N SER A 185 0.93 4.59 2.84
CA SER A 185 -0.20 4.19 2.00
C SER A 185 0.07 4.26 0.51
N TRP A 186 -0.83 3.70 -0.29
CA TRP A 186 -0.91 3.88 -1.75
C TRP A 186 0.36 3.50 -2.52
N SER A 187 0.93 2.35 -2.16
CA SER A 187 1.96 1.68 -2.96
C SER A 187 1.35 0.84 -4.08
N THR A 188 2.15 0.51 -5.09
CA THR A 188 1.75 -0.43 -6.16
C THR A 188 2.41 -1.79 -6.08
N ASP A 189 3.49 -1.96 -5.29
CA ASP A 189 3.95 -3.28 -4.82
C ASP A 189 3.56 -3.44 -3.34
N GLU A 190 4.40 -2.96 -2.43
CA GLU A 190 4.25 -3.15 -0.99
C GLU A 190 4.27 -1.82 -0.24
N THR A 191 3.43 -1.70 0.78
CA THR A 191 3.32 -0.42 1.49
C THR A 191 4.52 -0.17 2.39
N MET A 192 4.97 -1.17 3.15
CA MET A 192 6.18 -1.07 3.97
C MET A 192 6.95 -2.40 4.04
N SER A 193 8.06 -2.48 3.29
CA SER A 193 8.93 -3.66 3.22
C SER A 193 10.31 -3.38 3.81
N LEU A 194 10.48 -3.71 5.09
CA LEU A 194 11.74 -3.56 5.81
C LEU A 194 12.17 -4.94 6.30
N TYR A 195 13.18 -5.55 5.69
CA TYR A 195 13.55 -6.94 6.01
C TYR A 195 15.04 -7.20 5.88
N ARG A 196 15.51 -8.36 6.37
CA ARG A 196 16.95 -8.66 6.47
C ARG A 196 17.71 -7.54 7.21
N ALA A 197 17.07 -6.89 8.16
CA ALA A 197 17.74 -5.89 8.99
C ALA A 197 18.53 -6.56 10.13
N GLU A 198 19.36 -5.79 10.83
CA GLU A 198 19.98 -6.17 12.10
C GLU A 198 19.70 -5.06 13.12
N ASN A 199 19.17 -5.38 14.31
CA ASN A 199 18.83 -4.40 15.35
C ASN A 199 17.87 -3.32 14.83
N MET A 200 16.60 -3.70 14.58
CA MET A 200 15.61 -2.76 14.03
C MET A 200 14.30 -2.81 14.80
N THR A 201 13.66 -1.66 14.98
CA THR A 201 12.28 -1.59 15.47
C THR A 201 11.40 -0.80 14.50
N VAL A 202 10.20 -1.31 14.25
CA VAL A 202 9.08 -0.56 13.70
C VAL A 202 7.95 -0.54 14.72
N GLN A 203 7.61 0.66 15.19
CA GLN A 203 6.58 0.83 16.22
C GLN A 203 5.57 1.92 15.90
N TRP A 204 4.36 1.77 16.44
CA TRP A 204 3.30 2.79 16.39
C TRP A 204 3.01 3.34 14.98
N SER A 205 3.16 2.53 13.93
CA SER A 205 3.07 2.98 12.53
C SER A 205 1.80 2.47 11.84
N VAL A 206 1.34 3.20 10.83
CA VAL A 206 0.23 2.79 9.96
C VAL A 206 0.79 2.30 8.62
N VAL A 207 0.35 1.12 8.23
CA VAL A 207 0.61 0.47 6.94
C VAL A 207 -0.73 0.14 6.34
N ALA A 208 -1.18 0.91 5.35
CA ALA A 208 -2.55 0.78 4.88
C ALA A 208 -2.74 1.07 3.39
N GLU A 209 -3.79 0.49 2.80
CA GLU A 209 -4.28 0.86 1.47
C GLU A 209 -3.25 0.80 0.34
N SER A 210 -2.68 -0.37 0.12
CA SER A 210 -1.99 -0.64 -1.15
C SER A 210 -2.96 -0.58 -2.34
N LEU A 211 -2.49 -0.19 -3.52
CA LEU A 211 -3.31 -0.02 -4.72
C LEU A 211 -3.32 -1.30 -5.58
N ALA A 212 -4.46 -2.00 -5.61
CA ALA A 212 -4.53 -3.40 -6.06
C ALA A 212 -4.40 -3.62 -7.58
N MET A 213 -4.89 -2.70 -8.44
CA MET A 213 -4.92 -2.86 -9.90
C MET A 213 -4.27 -1.68 -10.64
N SER A 214 -3.05 -1.33 -10.24
CA SER A 214 -2.52 0.04 -10.45
C SER A 214 -1.21 0.09 -11.21
N GLY A 215 -1.01 -0.85 -12.13
CA GLY A 215 0.14 -0.85 -13.05
C GLY A 215 1.28 -1.77 -12.63
N HIS A 216 1.16 -2.52 -11.53
CA HIS A 216 2.13 -3.56 -11.23
C HIS A 216 2.14 -4.61 -12.34
N THR A 217 3.34 -4.92 -12.83
CA THR A 217 3.61 -6.01 -13.78
C THR A 217 3.02 -7.37 -13.38
N LYS A 218 2.89 -7.70 -12.09
CA LYS A 218 2.26 -8.96 -11.63
C LYS A 218 0.72 -8.89 -11.64
N GLY A 219 0.17 -7.77 -12.10
CA GLY A 219 -1.25 -7.48 -12.19
C GLY A 219 -1.85 -7.08 -10.84
N ARG A 220 -2.81 -7.85 -10.32
CA ARG A 220 -3.44 -7.67 -9.01
C ARG A 220 -2.39 -7.79 -7.93
N HIS A 221 -1.88 -6.64 -7.52
CA HIS A 221 -0.80 -6.51 -6.58
C HIS A 221 -1.04 -5.26 -5.76
N GLY A 222 -1.12 -5.44 -4.46
CA GLY A 222 -1.31 -4.38 -3.50
C GLY A 222 -1.18 -5.03 -2.14
N TYR A 223 0.02 -4.99 -1.59
CA TYR A 223 0.44 -5.78 -0.45
C TYR A 223 0.91 -4.91 0.73
N GLY A 224 0.83 -5.45 1.94
CA GLY A 224 1.26 -4.74 3.15
C GLY A 224 2.77 -4.60 3.22
N GLY A 225 3.51 -5.71 3.24
CA GLY A 225 4.95 -5.72 3.03
C GLY A 225 5.69 -6.92 3.60
N ILE A 226 7.01 -6.92 3.43
CA ILE A 226 7.90 -7.99 3.91
C ILE A 226 8.64 -7.53 5.17
N TRP A 227 8.52 -8.30 6.25
CA TRP A 227 9.10 -8.00 7.56
C TRP A 227 10.07 -9.10 8.00
N GLY A 228 11.21 -8.73 8.57
CA GLY A 228 12.13 -9.68 9.20
C GLY A 228 13.56 -9.16 9.36
N GLY A 229 14.47 -10.02 9.79
CA GLY A 229 15.86 -9.67 10.09
C GLY A 229 16.39 -10.40 11.32
N VAL A 230 17.49 -9.93 11.89
CA VAL A 230 18.09 -10.42 13.14
C VAL A 230 17.89 -9.35 14.21
N ASN A 231 17.35 -9.77 15.36
CA ASN A 231 17.00 -8.85 16.43
C ASN A 231 16.10 -7.71 15.94
N THR A 232 15.02 -8.02 15.23
CA THR A 232 14.07 -7.02 14.73
C THR A 232 12.69 -7.14 15.37
N THR A 233 12.05 -6.02 15.67
CA THR A 233 10.76 -5.94 16.37
C THR A 233 9.77 -5.12 15.56
N TYR A 234 8.55 -5.65 15.38
CA TYR A 234 7.42 -4.93 14.80
C TYR A 234 6.27 -4.99 15.81
N HIS A 235 5.95 -3.87 16.44
CA HIS A 235 4.91 -3.85 17.47
C HIS A 235 4.04 -2.60 17.47
N HIS A 236 2.79 -2.76 17.91
CA HIS A 236 1.80 -1.68 17.94
C HIS A 236 1.60 -0.96 16.59
N ASN A 237 1.72 -1.69 15.48
CA ASN A 237 1.44 -1.16 14.15
C ASN A 237 0.03 -1.55 13.70
N LEU A 238 -0.56 -0.70 12.85
CA LEU A 238 -1.77 -1.03 12.10
C LEU A 238 -1.37 -1.50 10.69
N VAL A 239 -1.86 -2.67 10.28
CA VAL A 239 -1.76 -3.20 8.93
C VAL A 239 -3.17 -3.37 8.38
N ALA A 240 -3.57 -2.57 7.38
CA ALA A 240 -4.98 -2.48 6.97
C ALA A 240 -5.20 -2.43 5.45
N ASN A 241 -6.23 -3.13 4.97
CA ASN A 241 -6.73 -3.00 3.60
C ASN A 241 -5.71 -3.40 2.51
N HIS A 242 -5.00 -4.52 2.69
CA HIS A 242 -4.13 -5.09 1.65
C HIS A 242 -4.61 -6.45 1.17
N THR A 243 -4.39 -6.74 -0.10
CA THR A 243 -4.78 -8.04 -0.67
C THR A 243 -3.94 -9.20 -0.12
N SER A 244 -2.69 -8.95 0.29
CA SER A 244 -1.78 -9.95 0.89
C SER A 244 -0.58 -9.31 1.59
N ARG A 245 0.35 -10.16 2.06
CA ARG A 245 1.56 -9.81 2.84
C ARG A 245 1.17 -8.93 4.03
N ASN A 246 0.40 -9.48 4.95
CA ASN A 246 -0.13 -8.77 6.11
C ASN A 246 0.49 -9.25 7.45
N PRO A 247 1.81 -9.17 7.68
CA PRO A 247 2.94 -9.06 6.74
C PRO A 247 3.35 -10.41 6.10
N ARG A 248 4.21 -10.41 5.08
CA ARG A 248 4.99 -11.61 4.72
C ARG A 248 6.24 -11.66 5.57
N LEU A 249 6.52 -12.79 6.20
CA LEU A 249 7.70 -13.00 7.03
C LEU A 249 8.89 -13.35 6.14
N GLY A 250 9.87 -12.44 6.07
CA GLY A 250 11.10 -12.56 5.29
C GLY A 250 12.27 -12.98 6.16
N GLY A 251 12.74 -14.22 6.01
CA GLY A 251 13.96 -14.69 6.67
C GLY A 251 15.24 -14.17 6.03
N GLY A 252 16.37 -14.77 6.43
CA GLY A 252 17.70 -14.30 6.08
C GLY A 252 18.24 -13.25 7.06
N THR A 253 19.48 -12.83 6.84
CA THR A 253 20.15 -11.78 7.61
C THR A 253 20.57 -10.63 6.69
N ALA A 254 21.09 -9.55 7.28
CA ALA A 254 21.65 -8.45 6.50
C ALA A 254 22.77 -8.91 5.55
N GLU A 255 23.53 -9.93 5.95
CA GLU A 255 24.67 -10.46 5.21
C GLU A 255 24.24 -11.32 4.01
N ALA A 256 23.31 -12.26 4.21
CA ALA A 256 22.93 -13.22 3.18
C ALA A 256 21.51 -13.77 3.36
N ASP A 257 20.99 -14.35 2.27
CA ASP A 257 19.70 -15.05 2.21
C ASP A 257 19.95 -16.50 1.77
N ASP A 258 20.46 -17.32 2.70
CA ASP A 258 20.71 -18.76 2.52
C ASP A 258 20.36 -19.53 3.82
N ASN A 259 20.43 -20.87 3.77
CA ASN A 259 19.98 -21.73 4.88
C ASN A 259 20.89 -21.69 6.12
N ASN A 260 22.06 -21.02 6.07
CA ASN A 260 22.93 -20.80 7.22
C ASN A 260 22.70 -19.44 7.88
N HIS A 261 21.91 -18.57 7.25
CA HIS A 261 21.63 -17.21 7.69
C HIS A 261 20.16 -17.13 8.10
N ILE A 262 19.89 -17.37 9.38
CA ILE A 262 18.54 -17.42 9.93
C ILE A 262 18.22 -16.11 10.63
N GLY A 263 17.15 -15.45 10.21
CA GLY A 263 16.61 -14.29 10.90
C GLY A 263 16.00 -14.69 12.25
N LEU A 264 15.96 -13.75 13.18
CA LEU A 264 15.30 -13.88 14.47
C LEU A 264 14.53 -12.57 14.71
N PHE A 265 13.20 -12.62 14.67
CA PHE A 265 12.37 -11.41 14.74
C PHE A 265 11.06 -11.61 15.50
N ASP A 266 10.54 -10.48 15.97
CA ASP A 266 9.42 -10.39 16.89
C ASP A 266 8.29 -9.54 16.32
N ILE A 267 7.10 -10.13 16.22
CA ILE A 267 5.92 -9.48 15.67
C ILE A 267 4.83 -9.60 16.72
N ARG A 268 4.61 -8.53 17.46
CA ARG A 268 3.68 -8.55 18.58
C ARG A 268 2.78 -7.33 18.69
N ASN A 269 1.58 -7.50 19.24
CA ASN A 269 0.66 -6.39 19.51
C ASN A 269 0.33 -5.52 18.29
N ASN A 270 0.35 -6.08 17.08
CA ASN A 270 -0.10 -5.36 15.88
C ASN A 270 -1.60 -5.60 15.63
N VAL A 271 -2.26 -4.66 14.97
CA VAL A 271 -3.63 -4.82 14.46
C VAL A 271 -3.57 -5.12 12.97
N ILE A 272 -4.18 -6.21 12.54
CA ILE A 272 -4.22 -6.65 11.14
C ILE A 272 -5.67 -6.70 10.69
N TYR A 273 -6.04 -5.87 9.72
CA TYR A 273 -7.42 -5.68 9.28
C TYR A 273 -7.57 -5.90 7.77
N ASN A 274 -8.64 -6.60 7.39
CA ASN A 274 -9.14 -6.67 6.01
C ASN A 274 -8.10 -7.16 4.99
N TRP A 275 -7.47 -8.31 5.28
CA TRP A 275 -6.62 -8.99 4.31
C TRP A 275 -7.45 -9.58 3.17
N GLY A 276 -6.88 -9.72 1.97
CA GLY A 276 -7.54 -10.40 0.85
C GLY A 276 -7.38 -11.92 0.90
N PHE A 277 -6.32 -12.41 0.26
CA PHE A 277 -6.06 -13.85 0.07
C PHE A 277 -5.05 -14.44 1.06
N ASN A 278 -4.41 -13.63 1.91
CA ASN A 278 -3.61 -14.14 3.02
C ASN A 278 -3.43 -13.12 4.16
N THR A 279 -3.41 -13.61 5.41
CA THR A 279 -2.97 -12.85 6.60
C THR A 279 -1.44 -12.74 6.60
N ALA A 280 -0.78 -13.12 7.72
CA ALA A 280 0.64 -13.31 7.77
C ALA A 280 1.03 -14.64 7.10
N TYR A 281 2.16 -14.67 6.40
CA TYR A 281 2.67 -15.92 5.82
C TYR A 281 4.17 -15.92 5.53
N GLY A 282 4.74 -17.08 5.26
CA GLY A 282 6.15 -17.26 4.93
C GLY A 282 6.99 -17.55 6.17
N GLY A 283 8.22 -17.03 6.22
CA GLY A 283 9.14 -17.26 7.34
C GLY A 283 10.05 -18.48 7.16
N GLY A 284 10.38 -18.81 5.90
CA GLY A 284 11.56 -19.63 5.64
C GLY A 284 12.83 -18.85 5.97
N ARG A 285 13.82 -19.51 6.58
CA ARG A 285 15.06 -18.92 7.13
C ARG A 285 14.80 -17.92 8.27
N ALA A 286 13.80 -18.20 9.10
CA ALA A 286 13.41 -17.33 10.20
C ALA A 286 13.05 -18.12 11.46
N TYR A 287 13.41 -17.57 12.61
CA TYR A 287 12.82 -17.86 13.92
C TYR A 287 11.95 -16.66 14.30
N ALA A 288 10.64 -16.87 14.41
CA ALA A 288 9.68 -15.77 14.57
C ALA A 288 8.82 -15.94 15.83
N ASN A 289 8.76 -14.88 16.64
CA ASN A 289 7.71 -14.70 17.64
C ASN A 289 6.52 -13.99 16.97
N TYR A 290 5.32 -14.54 17.12
CA TYR A 290 4.06 -13.96 16.62
C TYR A 290 3.03 -13.92 17.76
N ILE A 291 3.03 -12.81 18.52
CA ILE A 291 2.44 -12.76 19.87
C ILE A 291 1.38 -11.65 20.00
N ASN A 292 0.21 -11.96 20.55
CA ASN A 292 -0.80 -10.95 20.93
C ASN A 292 -1.18 -9.96 19.81
N ASN A 293 -1.13 -10.38 18.54
CA ASN A 293 -1.66 -9.58 17.44
C ASN A 293 -3.19 -9.71 17.40
N TYR A 294 -3.87 -8.65 17.01
CA TYR A 294 -5.32 -8.62 16.84
C TYR A 294 -5.66 -8.66 15.35
N MET A 295 -6.24 -9.76 14.90
CA MET A 295 -6.67 -9.94 13.52
C MET A 295 -8.17 -9.75 13.38
N LYS A 296 -8.59 -8.86 12.47
CA LYS A 296 -10.00 -8.59 12.16
C LYS A 296 -10.28 -8.85 10.67
N PRO A 297 -10.99 -9.94 10.31
CA PRO A 297 -11.47 -10.14 8.95
C PRO A 297 -12.30 -8.94 8.50
N GLY A 298 -12.08 -8.48 7.27
CA GLY A 298 -12.82 -7.36 6.70
C GLY A 298 -13.64 -7.74 5.47
N LEU A 299 -14.27 -6.76 4.83
CA LEU A 299 -15.13 -7.00 3.65
C LEU A 299 -14.39 -7.68 2.48
N GLY A 300 -13.09 -7.43 2.36
CA GLY A 300 -12.20 -8.00 1.35
C GLY A 300 -11.69 -9.40 1.67
N THR A 301 -11.83 -9.85 2.92
CA THR A 301 -11.34 -11.14 3.38
C THR A 301 -12.08 -12.29 2.75
N ARG A 302 -11.32 -13.21 2.15
CA ARG A 302 -11.87 -14.41 1.55
C ARG A 302 -12.25 -15.41 2.62
N THR A 303 -13.38 -16.07 2.43
CA THR A 303 -13.89 -17.10 3.35
C THR A 303 -12.88 -18.24 3.58
N SER A 304 -12.09 -18.59 2.55
CA SER A 304 -11.08 -19.65 2.66
C SER A 304 -9.88 -19.33 3.55
N VAL A 305 -9.71 -18.07 3.95
CA VAL A 305 -8.59 -17.60 4.79
C VAL A 305 -9.03 -16.72 5.96
N GLU A 306 -10.33 -16.62 6.22
CA GLU A 306 -10.87 -15.78 7.30
C GLU A 306 -10.51 -16.32 8.69
N SER A 307 -10.31 -17.63 8.81
CA SER A 307 -9.94 -18.32 10.06
C SER A 307 -8.43 -18.51 10.24
N ARG A 308 -7.60 -17.82 9.45
CA ARG A 308 -6.15 -17.99 9.44
C ARG A 308 -5.46 -16.99 10.34
N VAL A 309 -4.68 -17.47 11.31
CA VAL A 309 -3.72 -16.66 12.08
C VAL A 309 -2.49 -16.41 11.23
N ILE A 310 -1.88 -17.49 10.71
CA ILE A 310 -0.67 -17.44 9.88
C ILE A 310 -0.58 -18.69 8.98
N ASP A 311 0.02 -18.54 7.78
CA ASP A 311 0.48 -19.64 6.93
C ASP A 311 2.03 -19.72 6.99
N ALA A 312 2.53 -20.57 7.88
CA ALA A 312 3.91 -20.59 8.33
C ALA A 312 4.82 -21.48 7.47
N GLY A 313 6.00 -20.95 7.17
CA GLY A 313 7.09 -21.63 6.50
C GLY A 313 7.15 -21.46 5.00
N GLU A 314 8.26 -21.94 4.43
CA GLU A 314 8.48 -22.00 2.98
C GLU A 314 9.16 -23.32 2.63
N LYS A 315 8.85 -23.83 1.44
CA LYS A 315 9.48 -25.05 0.90
C LYS A 315 11.01 -24.92 0.87
N ASP A 316 11.71 -25.96 1.32
CA ASP A 316 13.18 -26.10 1.32
C ASP A 316 13.94 -25.06 2.17
N LYS A 317 13.24 -24.30 3.02
CA LYS A 317 13.82 -23.26 3.87
C LYS A 317 13.46 -23.52 5.34
N PRO A 318 14.45 -23.72 6.23
CA PRO A 318 14.17 -24.00 7.64
C PRO A 318 13.50 -22.81 8.32
N GLY A 319 12.44 -23.02 9.10
CA GLY A 319 11.76 -21.96 9.85
C GLY A 319 11.19 -22.47 11.18
N LYS A 320 11.22 -21.64 12.21
CA LYS A 320 10.61 -21.95 13.51
C LYS A 320 9.74 -20.82 14.02
N PHE A 321 8.62 -21.15 14.67
CA PHE A 321 7.61 -20.16 15.04
C PHE A 321 7.10 -20.41 16.46
N TYR A 322 7.12 -19.37 17.29
CA TYR A 322 6.37 -19.31 18.52
C TYR A 322 5.15 -18.41 18.29
N ILE A 323 3.95 -18.97 18.42
CA ILE A 323 2.69 -18.30 18.07
C ILE A 323 1.74 -18.42 19.26
N ASN A 324 1.43 -17.30 19.90
CA ASN A 324 0.62 -17.33 21.13
C ASN A 324 -0.17 -16.04 21.36
N GLY A 325 -1.34 -16.16 22.00
CA GLY A 325 -2.16 -15.04 22.49
C GLY A 325 -2.75 -14.13 21.42
N ASN A 326 -2.67 -14.49 20.14
CA ASN A 326 -3.29 -13.71 19.07
C ASN A 326 -4.81 -13.86 19.11
N VAL A 327 -5.53 -12.78 18.85
CA VAL A 327 -7.00 -12.76 18.79
C VAL A 327 -7.45 -12.67 17.35
N LEU A 328 -8.43 -13.50 16.98
CA LEU A 328 -9.11 -13.45 15.69
C LEU A 328 -10.58 -13.06 15.90
N GLU A 329 -10.92 -11.81 15.57
CA GLU A 329 -12.27 -11.28 15.76
C GLU A 329 -13.31 -12.14 15.03
N GLY A 330 -14.37 -12.51 15.75
CA GLY A 330 -15.43 -13.39 15.24
C GLY A 330 -15.10 -14.90 15.31
N ASN A 331 -13.90 -15.30 15.74
CA ASN A 331 -13.54 -16.70 15.91
C ASN A 331 -12.92 -16.98 17.30
N ALA A 332 -13.81 -17.24 18.26
CA ALA A 332 -13.42 -17.53 19.64
C ALA A 332 -12.62 -18.85 19.79
N GLU A 333 -12.85 -19.84 18.91
CA GLU A 333 -12.09 -21.09 18.96
C GLU A 333 -10.62 -20.87 18.64
N VAL A 334 -10.32 -20.13 17.57
CA VAL A 334 -8.95 -19.78 17.18
C VAL A 334 -8.32 -18.82 18.18
N SER A 335 -9.10 -17.90 18.76
CA SER A 335 -8.60 -16.93 19.75
C SER A 335 -8.21 -17.60 21.07
N ASN A 336 -8.94 -18.64 21.50
CA ASN A 336 -8.62 -19.41 22.70
C ASN A 336 -7.51 -20.44 22.46
N ASP A 337 -7.31 -20.88 21.22
CA ASP A 337 -6.32 -21.87 20.81
C ASP A 337 -5.81 -21.57 19.40
N ASN A 338 -4.69 -20.83 19.32
CA ASN A 338 -4.11 -20.40 18.05
C ASN A 338 -3.70 -21.58 17.15
N SER A 339 -3.49 -22.79 17.69
CA SER A 339 -3.13 -23.98 16.89
C SER A 339 -4.16 -24.30 15.80
N LYS A 340 -5.43 -23.96 16.04
CA LYS A 340 -6.53 -24.11 15.08
C LYS A 340 -6.49 -23.14 13.90
N GLY A 341 -5.75 -22.05 14.04
CA GLY A 341 -5.57 -21.02 13.01
C GLY A 341 -4.19 -21.03 12.36
N ILE A 342 -3.30 -21.96 12.73
CA ILE A 342 -1.97 -22.13 12.13
C ILE A 342 -2.09 -23.05 10.92
N TYR A 343 -1.61 -22.57 9.78
CA TYR A 343 -1.53 -23.33 8.55
C TYR A 343 -0.06 -23.55 8.21
N VAL A 344 0.28 -24.75 7.75
CA VAL A 344 1.60 -25.08 7.20
C VAL A 344 1.36 -25.90 5.95
N SER A 345 1.78 -25.38 4.79
CA SER A 345 1.62 -26.12 3.53
C SER A 345 2.38 -27.45 3.57
N GLU A 346 1.87 -28.47 2.87
CA GLU A 346 2.54 -29.79 2.77
C GLU A 346 4.00 -29.64 2.32
N SER A 347 4.27 -28.75 1.36
CA SER A 347 5.61 -28.48 0.85
C SER A 347 6.56 -27.82 1.85
N ALA A 348 6.04 -27.10 2.86
CA ALA A 348 6.84 -26.46 3.91
C ALA A 348 6.95 -27.34 5.18
N SER A 349 6.07 -28.32 5.36
CA SER A 349 5.96 -29.13 6.59
C SER A 349 7.26 -29.82 7.00
N ALA A 350 8.12 -30.20 6.05
CA ALA A 350 9.40 -30.85 6.33
C ALA A 350 10.47 -29.90 6.90
N THR A 351 10.29 -28.59 6.76
CA THR A 351 11.27 -27.56 7.14
C THR A 351 10.72 -26.54 8.13
N THR A 352 9.47 -26.68 8.57
CA THR A 352 8.79 -25.77 9.50
C THR A 352 8.53 -26.46 10.84
N GLU A 353 8.88 -25.78 11.92
CA GLU A 353 8.63 -26.23 13.29
C GLU A 353 7.82 -25.17 14.04
N ILE A 354 6.72 -25.57 14.69
CA ILE A 354 6.02 -24.74 15.67
C ILE A 354 6.58 -25.13 17.04
N VAL A 355 7.05 -24.15 17.80
CA VAL A 355 7.70 -24.35 19.11
C VAL A 355 6.82 -23.81 20.24
N ASP A 356 7.00 -24.37 21.43
CA ASP A 356 6.21 -24.01 22.61
C ASP A 356 6.86 -22.91 23.49
N GLU A 357 8.09 -22.50 23.17
CA GLU A 357 8.84 -21.48 23.91
C GLU A 357 9.14 -20.26 23.04
N GLU A 358 8.93 -19.08 23.62
CA GLU A 358 9.28 -17.79 23.00
C GLU A 358 10.78 -17.68 22.73
N PHE A 359 11.14 -17.23 21.53
CA PHE A 359 12.54 -16.92 21.21
C PHE A 359 12.97 -15.65 21.96
N LYS A 360 14.13 -15.72 22.61
CA LYS A 360 14.70 -14.56 23.31
C LYS A 360 15.39 -13.64 22.31
N MET A 361 14.94 -12.39 22.23
CA MET A 361 15.61 -11.35 21.47
C MET A 361 16.53 -10.53 22.36
N ASP A 362 17.57 -9.92 21.79
CA ASP A 362 18.40 -8.97 22.52
C ASP A 362 17.57 -7.71 22.81
N GLY A 363 17.26 -7.48 24.09
CA GLY A 363 16.37 -6.40 24.51
C GLY A 363 14.88 -6.77 24.62
N THR A 364 14.54 -8.05 24.87
CA THR A 364 13.15 -8.49 25.19
C THR A 364 12.85 -8.67 26.68
N SER A 365 13.55 -7.97 27.58
CA SER A 365 13.03 -7.86 28.95
C SER A 365 11.70 -7.10 28.94
N ALA A 366 10.83 -7.33 29.92
CA ALA A 366 9.58 -6.56 30.05
C ALA A 366 9.81 -5.04 30.15
N GLU A 367 11.02 -4.61 30.57
CA GLU A 367 11.46 -3.22 30.60
C GLU A 367 11.92 -2.67 29.23
N ALA A 368 12.16 -3.54 28.25
CA ALA A 368 12.71 -3.20 26.95
C ALA A 368 11.71 -3.39 25.79
N LEU A 369 10.60 -4.09 26.03
CA LEU A 369 9.48 -4.24 25.10
C LEU A 369 8.15 -4.40 25.86
N ARG A 370 7.28 -3.39 25.80
CA ARG A 370 5.94 -3.42 26.37
C ARG A 370 5.10 -4.46 25.62
N THR A 371 4.53 -5.40 26.37
CA THR A 371 3.65 -6.44 25.83
C THR A 371 2.30 -6.37 26.52
N THR A 372 1.26 -6.12 25.75
CA THR A 372 -0.13 -6.01 26.22
C THR A 372 -0.95 -7.19 25.70
N SER A 373 -2.21 -7.32 26.14
CA SER A 373 -3.14 -8.24 25.50
C SER A 373 -3.46 -7.80 24.06
N ALA A 374 -3.91 -8.70 23.19
CA ALA A 374 -4.29 -8.34 21.82
C ALA A 374 -5.46 -7.31 21.80
N ASP A 375 -6.41 -7.41 22.73
CA ASP A 375 -7.52 -6.47 22.85
C ASP A 375 -7.06 -5.07 23.33
N GLU A 376 -6.10 -5.01 24.26
CA GLU A 376 -5.49 -3.74 24.67
C GLU A 376 -4.71 -3.13 23.51
N ALA A 377 -3.91 -3.93 22.81
CA ALA A 377 -3.20 -3.51 21.61
C ALA A 377 -4.15 -2.98 20.53
N TYR A 378 -5.32 -3.60 20.32
CA TYR A 378 -6.33 -3.09 19.39
C TYR A 378 -6.74 -1.65 19.73
N ASN A 379 -7.04 -1.38 20.99
CA ASN A 379 -7.44 -0.04 21.43
C ASN A 379 -6.30 0.96 21.33
N GLU A 380 -5.10 0.59 21.75
CA GLU A 380 -3.92 1.47 21.74
C GLU A 380 -3.47 1.81 20.32
N VAL A 381 -3.37 0.82 19.44
CA VAL A 381 -2.97 1.03 18.03
C VAL A 381 -3.94 1.96 17.34
N LEU A 382 -5.26 1.76 17.51
CA LEU A 382 -6.24 2.64 16.88
C LEU A 382 -6.21 4.07 17.45
N ALA A 383 -5.82 4.21 18.71
CA ALA A 383 -5.67 5.51 19.36
C ALA A 383 -4.38 6.22 18.93
N LYS A 384 -3.23 5.54 18.86
CA LYS A 384 -1.91 6.17 18.84
C LYS A 384 -1.11 5.99 17.55
N ALA A 385 -1.35 4.95 16.76
CA ALA A 385 -0.48 4.65 15.61
C ALA A 385 -0.58 5.68 14.47
N GLY A 386 0.50 5.77 13.69
CA GLY A 386 0.68 6.63 12.52
C GLY A 386 1.42 7.92 12.83
N ALA A 387 1.59 8.77 11.81
CA ALA A 387 2.05 10.14 11.97
C ALA A 387 0.94 10.98 12.63
N THR A 388 0.88 10.90 13.96
CA THR A 388 -0.12 11.56 14.80
C THR A 388 0.26 12.98 15.19
N TYR A 389 1.53 13.33 15.09
CA TYR A 389 2.06 14.67 15.29
C TYR A 389 2.57 15.26 13.95
N PRO A 390 2.38 16.57 13.69
CA PRO A 390 1.65 17.54 14.52
C PRO A 390 0.14 17.27 14.66
N LYS A 391 -0.44 16.55 13.69
CA LYS A 391 -1.83 16.10 13.71
C LYS A 391 -1.94 14.77 12.98
N ARG A 392 -2.89 13.90 13.36
CA ARG A 392 -3.33 12.78 12.51
C ARG A 392 -4.16 13.35 11.36
N ASP A 393 -3.80 12.99 10.13
CA ASP A 393 -4.49 13.52 8.97
C ASP A 393 -5.85 12.83 8.70
N ALA A 394 -6.59 13.38 7.74
CA ALA A 394 -7.93 12.93 7.40
C ALA A 394 -8.00 11.47 6.93
N LEU A 395 -6.92 10.94 6.37
CA LEU A 395 -6.88 9.61 5.74
C LEU A 395 -6.61 8.55 6.78
N ASP A 396 -5.60 8.77 7.63
CA ASP A 396 -5.34 7.87 8.75
C ASP A 396 -6.58 7.84 9.67
N ALA A 397 -7.20 8.99 9.94
CA ALA A 397 -8.45 9.05 10.69
C ALA A 397 -9.59 8.25 10.03
N ARG A 398 -9.72 8.30 8.69
CA ARG A 398 -10.67 7.44 7.94
C ARG A 398 -10.35 5.97 8.12
N ILE A 399 -9.10 5.56 7.93
CA ILE A 399 -8.67 4.16 8.03
C ILE A 399 -8.96 3.61 9.43
N ILE A 400 -8.67 4.39 10.48
CA ILE A 400 -9.05 4.04 11.85
C ILE A 400 -10.56 3.86 12.00
N ASN A 401 -11.35 4.78 11.44
CA ASN A 401 -12.81 4.68 11.46
C ASN A 401 -13.32 3.44 10.68
N GLU A 402 -12.67 3.08 9.58
CA GLU A 402 -12.97 1.88 8.79
C GLU A 402 -12.67 0.59 9.56
N VAL A 403 -11.55 0.53 10.29
CA VAL A 403 -11.21 -0.62 11.13
C VAL A 403 -12.24 -0.79 12.26
N LYS A 404 -12.68 0.30 12.89
CA LYS A 404 -13.73 0.29 13.93
C LYS A 404 -15.05 -0.23 13.35
N ASN A 405 -15.50 0.32 12.23
CA ASN A 405 -16.83 0.08 11.67
C ASN A 405 -16.90 -1.05 10.62
N ASN A 406 -15.79 -1.72 10.36
CA ASN A 406 -15.64 -2.74 9.32
C ASN A 406 -16.05 -2.26 7.90
N GLN A 407 -15.48 -1.13 7.48
CA GLN A 407 -15.83 -0.47 6.21
C GLN A 407 -14.70 -0.45 5.17
N GLY A 408 -13.54 -1.02 5.49
CA GLY A 408 -12.37 -1.01 4.61
C GLY A 408 -12.57 -1.83 3.33
N ARG A 409 -11.86 -1.44 2.27
CA ARG A 409 -11.89 -2.09 0.95
C ARG A 409 -10.54 -2.03 0.26
N PHE A 410 -10.38 -2.81 -0.81
CA PHE A 410 -9.24 -2.67 -1.71
C PHE A 410 -9.52 -1.57 -2.72
N VAL A 411 -8.55 -0.69 -2.90
CA VAL A 411 -8.64 0.46 -3.81
C VAL A 411 -7.64 0.29 -4.94
N ASN A 412 -7.92 0.90 -6.08
CA ASN A 412 -7.02 0.89 -7.23
C ASN A 412 -6.31 2.24 -7.42
N ARG A 413 -6.83 3.29 -6.82
CA ARG A 413 -6.40 4.66 -7.04
C ARG A 413 -6.72 5.43 -5.76
N HIS A 414 -5.85 6.34 -5.33
CA HIS A 414 -6.07 7.09 -4.08
C HIS A 414 -7.28 8.03 -4.22
N GLU A 415 -7.61 8.42 -5.45
CA GLU A 415 -8.80 9.18 -5.81
C GLU A 415 -10.09 8.46 -5.42
N GLU A 416 -10.11 7.12 -5.36
CA GLU A 416 -11.29 6.36 -4.95
C GLU A 416 -11.69 6.63 -3.49
N VAL A 417 -10.79 7.21 -2.70
CA VAL A 417 -10.99 7.45 -1.26
C VAL A 417 -10.72 8.89 -0.84
N GLY A 418 -10.75 9.83 -1.79
CA GLY A 418 -10.61 11.27 -1.52
C GLY A 418 -9.26 11.87 -1.96
N GLY A 419 -8.32 11.06 -2.43
CA GLY A 419 -6.99 11.50 -2.88
C GLY A 419 -6.09 11.99 -1.76
N LEU A 420 -4.90 12.50 -2.14
CA LEU A 420 -3.95 13.12 -1.21
C LEU A 420 -4.64 14.18 -0.35
N PRO A 421 -4.37 14.24 0.97
CA PRO A 421 -4.92 15.30 1.77
C PRO A 421 -4.26 16.59 1.30
N TYR A 422 -5.06 17.58 0.88
CA TYR A 422 -4.56 18.91 0.55
C TYR A 422 -4.00 19.57 1.82
N THR A 423 -2.74 19.30 2.13
CA THR A 423 -2.02 19.89 3.25
C THR A 423 -1.68 21.34 2.92
N ALA A 424 -2.04 22.28 3.78
CA ALA A 424 -1.61 23.65 3.62
C ALA A 424 -0.08 23.72 3.75
N VAL A 425 0.56 24.51 2.89
CA VAL A 425 1.99 24.82 3.04
C VAL A 425 2.10 25.85 4.15
N ILE A 426 2.78 25.49 5.23
CA ILE A 426 3.05 26.37 6.36
C ILE A 426 4.56 26.41 6.55
N THR A 427 5.13 27.60 6.60
CA THR A 427 6.54 27.85 6.90
C THR A 427 6.63 28.58 8.23
N ARG A 428 7.59 28.21 9.07
CA ARG A 428 7.90 28.94 10.29
C ARG A 428 8.44 30.34 9.96
N GLN A 429 8.27 31.28 10.89
CA GLN A 429 8.81 32.64 10.74
C GLN A 429 10.35 32.60 10.83
N GLU A 430 11.02 33.62 10.27
CA GLU A 430 12.49 33.71 10.26
C GLU A 430 13.09 33.85 11.68
N ASP A 431 12.32 34.35 12.64
CA ASP A 431 12.72 34.54 14.04
C ASP A 431 12.34 33.36 14.95
N PHE A 432 11.96 32.22 14.37
CA PHE A 432 11.64 31.01 15.12
C PHE A 432 12.87 30.29 15.68
N ASP A 433 13.95 30.30 14.90
CA ASP A 433 15.25 29.63 15.12
C ASP A 433 16.28 30.54 14.44
N LYS A 434 16.88 31.43 15.23
CA LYS A 434 17.63 32.59 14.71
C LYS A 434 19.05 32.23 14.28
N ASP A 435 19.69 31.32 14.98
CA ASP A 435 21.05 30.88 14.68
C ASP A 435 21.09 29.64 13.76
N GLY A 436 19.93 29.03 13.49
CA GLY A 436 19.76 27.98 12.49
C GLY A 436 20.22 26.62 13.01
N ASP A 437 20.07 26.39 14.31
CA ASP A 437 20.56 25.20 15.01
C ASP A 437 19.50 24.07 15.11
N GLY A 438 18.29 24.33 14.61
CA GLY A 438 17.15 23.41 14.58
C GLY A 438 16.30 23.40 15.84
N ILE A 439 16.60 24.24 16.84
CA ILE A 439 15.87 24.41 18.09
C ILE A 439 15.11 25.75 18.04
N ALA A 440 13.95 25.80 18.68
CA ALA A 440 13.21 27.07 18.75
C ALA A 440 13.85 28.00 19.78
N ASP A 441 14.05 29.29 19.45
CA ASP A 441 14.58 30.31 20.37
C ASP A 441 13.84 30.33 21.72
N GLU A 442 12.50 30.18 21.68
CA GLU A 442 11.66 30.13 22.89
C GLU A 442 12.00 28.92 23.76
N TRP A 443 12.28 27.76 23.16
CA TRP A 443 12.65 26.55 23.88
C TRP A 443 14.05 26.68 24.49
N GLU A 444 15.01 27.24 23.75
CA GLU A 444 16.36 27.49 24.23
C GLU A 444 16.37 28.37 25.49
N LEU A 445 15.67 29.52 25.44
CA LEU A 445 15.56 30.42 26.58
C LEU A 445 14.93 29.74 27.80
N ASN A 446 13.92 28.90 27.58
CA ASN A 446 13.25 28.15 28.64
C ASN A 446 14.12 27.04 29.24
N ASN A 447 15.14 26.58 28.51
CA ASN A 447 16.06 25.51 28.95
C ASN A 447 17.49 26.03 29.26
N GLY A 448 17.71 27.34 29.23
CA GLY A 448 18.96 27.98 29.61
C GLY A 448 20.07 27.94 28.56
N LEU A 449 19.71 27.80 27.28
CA LEU A 449 20.59 27.89 26.12
C LEU A 449 20.63 29.33 25.56
N ASP A 450 21.56 29.63 24.65
CA ASP A 450 21.69 30.95 24.03
C ASP A 450 21.20 30.91 22.58
N PRO A 451 20.07 31.59 22.24
CA PRO A 451 19.50 31.63 20.87
C PRO A 451 20.34 32.33 19.79
N ASN A 452 21.64 32.48 20.04
CA ASN A 452 22.62 33.02 19.10
C ASN A 452 23.85 32.11 18.98
N ASN A 453 23.80 30.91 19.58
CA ASN A 453 24.91 29.97 19.71
C ASN A 453 24.56 28.59 19.13
N ALA A 454 24.61 28.47 17.80
CA ALA A 454 24.24 27.24 17.10
C ALA A 454 25.06 25.99 17.47
N ASP A 455 26.19 26.14 18.17
CA ASP A 455 27.00 25.01 18.60
C ASP A 455 26.36 24.22 19.77
N ASP A 456 25.52 24.87 20.61
CA ASP A 456 24.97 24.22 21.81
C ASP A 456 23.87 23.19 21.51
N SER A 457 23.21 23.26 20.35
CA SER A 457 22.31 22.24 19.81
C SER A 457 22.86 20.81 19.92
N SER A 458 24.15 20.67 19.60
CA SER A 458 24.85 19.39 19.53
C SER A 458 25.50 18.95 20.85
N GLU A 459 25.51 19.82 21.86
CA GLU A 459 26.07 19.51 23.17
C GLU A 459 25.16 18.55 23.94
N ILE A 460 25.78 17.69 24.77
CA ILE A 460 25.03 16.84 25.70
C ILE A 460 24.30 17.73 26.70
N SER A 461 23.00 17.52 26.82
CA SER A 461 22.16 18.28 27.72
C SER A 461 22.55 18.05 29.19
N SER A 462 22.35 19.08 30.00
CA SER A 462 22.73 19.06 31.43
C SER A 462 21.79 18.22 32.31
N ASP A 463 20.70 17.70 31.74
CA ASP A 463 19.65 16.93 32.42
C ASP A 463 20.04 15.48 32.79
N GLN A 464 21.27 15.07 32.48
CA GLN A 464 21.81 13.72 32.72
C GLN A 464 21.10 12.60 31.93
N SER A 465 20.28 12.93 30.94
CA SER A 465 19.61 11.95 30.07
C SER A 465 20.57 11.27 29.09
N GLY A 466 21.67 11.94 28.76
CA GLY A 466 22.62 11.52 27.73
C GLY A 466 22.22 11.91 26.30
N TYR A 467 21.13 12.65 26.13
CA TYR A 467 20.71 13.26 24.87
C TYR A 467 21.44 14.58 24.59
N THR A 468 21.57 14.96 23.31
CA THR A 468 21.94 16.32 22.95
C THR A 468 20.76 17.30 23.17
N ASN A 469 21.02 18.60 23.18
CA ASN A 469 19.96 19.61 23.33
C ASN A 469 18.91 19.51 22.22
N ILE A 470 19.30 19.29 20.96
CA ILE A 470 18.32 19.09 19.87
C ILE A 470 17.49 17.81 20.03
N GLU A 471 18.07 16.73 20.54
CA GLU A 471 17.30 15.52 20.84
C GLU A 471 16.27 15.79 21.93
N ASN A 472 16.65 16.52 22.99
CA ASN A 472 15.72 16.92 24.05
C ASN A 472 14.60 17.81 23.53
N TYR A 473 14.91 18.79 22.68
CA TYR A 473 13.92 19.63 22.02
C TYR A 473 12.93 18.76 21.23
N VAL A 474 13.43 17.94 20.31
CA VAL A 474 12.62 17.10 19.43
C VAL A 474 11.79 16.06 20.19
N ASN A 475 12.32 15.51 21.28
CA ASN A 475 11.59 14.60 22.17
C ASN A 475 10.51 15.32 22.98
N SER A 476 10.73 16.59 23.35
CA SER A 476 9.75 17.40 24.10
C SER A 476 8.54 17.85 23.27
N LEU A 477 8.64 17.81 21.92
CA LEU A 477 7.54 18.20 21.03
C LEU A 477 6.36 17.23 21.07
N VAL A 478 6.56 15.99 21.52
CA VAL A 478 5.52 14.96 21.47
C VAL A 478 5.39 14.23 22.79
N ASP A 479 4.16 14.19 23.31
CA ASP A 479 3.78 13.29 24.39
C ASP A 479 3.52 11.89 23.81
N MET A 480 4.26 10.87 24.25
CA MET A 480 4.10 9.49 23.77
C MET A 480 2.74 8.88 24.14
N GLU A 481 2.01 9.48 25.08
CA GLU A 481 0.64 9.12 25.42
C GLU A 481 -0.41 9.90 24.63
N TYR A 482 -0.01 10.82 23.75
CA TYR A 482 -0.91 11.63 22.94
C TYR A 482 -1.83 10.79 22.07
N THR A 483 -3.14 11.09 22.16
CA THR A 483 -4.17 10.50 21.30
C THR A 483 -4.83 11.59 20.47
N PRO A 484 -4.76 11.54 19.13
CA PRO A 484 -5.48 12.46 18.26
C PRO A 484 -6.99 12.40 18.49
N ASN A 485 -7.63 13.56 18.56
CA ASN A 485 -9.06 13.70 18.76
C ASN A 485 -9.74 14.23 17.49
N ASN A 486 -9.59 13.53 16.36
CA ASN A 486 -10.22 13.94 15.09
C ASN A 486 -11.77 13.83 15.19
N PRO A 487 -12.54 14.71 14.51
CA PRO A 487 -14.00 14.56 14.40
C PRO A 487 -14.41 13.27 13.68
N GLU A 488 -15.58 12.71 13.97
CA GLU A 488 -16.08 11.52 13.26
C GLU A 488 -17.09 11.92 12.18
N ILE A 489 -17.02 11.25 11.02
CA ILE A 489 -17.94 11.49 9.90
C ILE A 489 -18.30 10.18 9.19
N SER A 490 -19.53 10.10 8.71
CA SER A 490 -19.98 9.03 7.80
C SER A 490 -20.87 9.60 6.70
N LEU A 491 -20.98 8.90 5.57
CA LEU A 491 -21.99 9.21 4.56
C LEU A 491 -23.31 8.55 4.92
N LYS A 492 -24.39 9.34 4.98
CA LYS A 492 -25.76 8.86 5.16
C LYS A 492 -26.41 8.51 3.82
N THR A 493 -26.16 9.33 2.81
CA THR A 493 -26.50 9.05 1.40
C THR A 493 -25.45 9.68 0.50
N PRO A 494 -25.12 9.06 -0.65
CA PRO A 494 -25.61 7.78 -1.14
C PRO A 494 -24.97 6.57 -0.43
N ALA A 495 -25.68 5.45 -0.42
CA ALA A 495 -25.13 4.16 0.03
C ALA A 495 -24.09 3.64 -0.98
N ASN A 496 -23.17 2.80 -0.51
CA ASN A 496 -22.20 2.15 -1.38
C ASN A 496 -22.88 1.24 -2.41
N ASN A 497 -22.41 1.27 -3.66
CA ASN A 497 -22.96 0.64 -4.86
C ASN A 497 -24.39 1.08 -5.24
N GLN A 498 -24.87 2.23 -4.75
CA GLN A 498 -26.19 2.74 -5.13
C GLN A 498 -26.24 3.14 -6.62
N ILE A 499 -27.34 2.77 -7.27
CA ILE A 499 -27.57 3.03 -8.71
C ILE A 499 -28.51 4.22 -8.87
N PHE A 500 -28.16 5.12 -9.79
CA PHE A 500 -28.97 6.24 -10.23
C PHE A 500 -29.04 6.29 -11.76
N LYS A 501 -29.95 7.10 -12.28
CA LYS A 501 -30.06 7.46 -13.70
C LYS A 501 -29.39 8.80 -13.96
N THR A 502 -29.02 9.06 -15.20
CA THR A 502 -28.51 10.39 -15.62
C THR A 502 -29.52 11.52 -15.41
N SER A 503 -30.81 11.20 -15.29
CA SER A 503 -31.89 12.16 -15.02
C SER A 503 -32.15 12.38 -13.52
N ASP A 504 -31.58 11.54 -12.65
CA ASP A 504 -31.79 11.64 -11.21
C ASP A 504 -30.96 12.80 -10.63
N GLN A 505 -31.54 13.51 -9.66
CA GLN A 505 -30.81 14.39 -8.77
C GLN A 505 -30.36 13.59 -7.55
N ILE A 506 -29.05 13.55 -7.32
CA ILE A 506 -28.41 12.73 -6.28
C ILE A 506 -28.21 13.60 -5.05
N THR A 507 -28.82 13.22 -3.93
CA THR A 507 -28.55 13.86 -2.63
C THR A 507 -27.37 13.19 -1.94
N ILE A 508 -26.41 14.02 -1.52
CA ILE A 508 -25.25 13.63 -0.74
C ILE A 508 -25.40 14.27 0.64
N GLU A 509 -25.43 13.47 1.69
CA GLU A 509 -25.60 13.93 3.08
C GLU A 509 -24.59 13.20 3.96
N ALA A 510 -23.88 13.98 4.77
CA ALA A 510 -22.92 13.47 5.74
C ALA A 510 -23.49 13.62 7.15
N ASP A 511 -23.21 12.62 8.00
CA ASP A 511 -23.46 12.67 9.43
C ASP A 511 -22.15 12.90 10.16
N VAL A 512 -22.09 13.97 10.95
CA VAL A 512 -20.90 14.37 11.71
C VAL A 512 -21.19 14.14 13.19
N ASN A 513 -20.35 13.34 13.83
CA ASN A 513 -20.50 12.93 15.22
C ASN A 513 -19.24 13.27 16.03
N GLY A 514 -19.38 13.26 17.36
CA GLY A 514 -18.25 13.37 18.29
C GLY A 514 -17.77 14.79 18.59
N LYS A 515 -18.18 15.81 17.84
CA LYS A 515 -17.82 17.22 18.09
C LYS A 515 -18.91 18.21 17.65
N THR A 516 -18.98 19.37 18.31
CA THR A 516 -19.92 20.47 17.98
C THR A 516 -19.23 21.70 17.38
N ASP A 517 -17.90 21.76 17.43
CA ASP A 517 -17.06 22.86 16.95
C ASP A 517 -16.61 22.65 15.49
N ILE A 518 -17.54 22.22 14.65
CA ILE A 518 -17.29 21.99 13.22
C ILE A 518 -17.12 23.34 12.50
N GLU A 519 -16.10 23.44 11.65
CA GLU A 519 -15.87 24.59 10.78
C GLU A 519 -16.61 24.40 9.44
N LYS A 520 -16.42 23.24 8.81
CA LYS A 520 -17.01 22.92 7.50
C LYS A 520 -17.00 21.42 7.19
N VAL A 521 -17.85 21.04 6.23
CA VAL A 521 -17.80 19.75 5.53
C VAL A 521 -17.58 20.01 4.04
N GLU A 522 -16.59 19.35 3.46
CA GLU A 522 -16.28 19.38 2.03
C GLU A 522 -16.75 18.06 1.39
N PHE A 523 -17.58 18.12 0.35
CA PHE A 523 -18.03 16.95 -0.40
C PHE A 523 -17.14 16.70 -1.60
N TYR A 524 -16.80 15.44 -1.86
CA TYR A 524 -15.83 15.03 -2.87
C TYR A 524 -16.44 14.08 -3.89
N ASN A 525 -16.00 14.20 -5.15
CA ASN A 525 -16.10 13.16 -6.17
C ASN A 525 -14.69 12.81 -6.63
N GLY A 526 -14.25 11.60 -6.32
CA GLY A 526 -12.86 11.24 -6.43
C GLY A 526 -12.01 12.05 -5.44
N ASP A 527 -10.98 12.71 -5.95
CA ASP A 527 -10.13 13.66 -5.23
C ASP A 527 -10.59 15.13 -5.35
N LYS A 528 -11.68 15.41 -6.08
CA LYS A 528 -12.14 16.77 -6.34
C LYS A 528 -13.26 17.20 -5.40
N ILE A 529 -13.10 18.36 -4.78
CA ILE A 529 -14.16 19.03 -4.02
C ILE A 529 -15.28 19.44 -5.01
N ILE A 530 -16.50 19.05 -4.69
CA ILE A 530 -17.72 19.45 -5.41
C ILE A 530 -18.34 20.69 -4.75
N GLU A 531 -18.48 20.66 -3.42
CA GLU A 531 -19.11 21.72 -2.64
C GLU A 531 -18.57 21.74 -1.19
N THR A 532 -18.58 22.92 -0.57
CA THR A 532 -18.25 23.12 0.84
C THR A 532 -19.47 23.67 1.58
N VAL A 533 -19.85 23.02 2.68
CA VAL A 533 -21.01 23.38 3.50
C VAL A 533 -20.55 23.71 4.92
N THR A 534 -20.97 24.85 5.46
CA THR A 534 -20.50 25.39 6.76
C THR A 534 -21.53 25.34 7.88
N SER A 535 -22.71 24.75 7.62
CA SER A 535 -23.80 24.66 8.61
C SER A 535 -24.67 23.43 8.39
N GLU A 536 -25.21 22.88 9.46
CA GLU A 536 -26.11 21.73 9.41
C GLU A 536 -27.48 22.05 8.78
N PRO A 537 -28.14 21.07 8.13
CA PRO A 537 -27.62 19.74 7.82
C PRO A 537 -26.54 19.80 6.72
N PHE A 538 -25.44 19.07 6.89
CA PHE A 538 -24.38 18.97 5.90
C PHE A 538 -24.83 18.12 4.73
N ARG A 539 -25.36 18.77 3.69
CA ARG A 539 -25.90 18.12 2.51
C ARG A 539 -25.76 18.97 1.26
N MET A 540 -25.66 18.30 0.13
CA MET A 540 -25.71 18.90 -1.19
C MET A 540 -26.47 17.99 -2.17
N SER A 541 -26.73 18.51 -3.37
CA SER A 541 -27.29 17.72 -4.46
C SER A 541 -26.49 17.92 -5.74
N THR A 542 -26.33 16.87 -6.53
CA THR A 542 -25.62 16.91 -7.81
C THR A 542 -26.32 16.05 -8.86
N ASN A 543 -25.94 16.23 -10.13
CA ASN A 543 -26.30 15.36 -11.23
C ASN A 543 -25.00 14.95 -11.92
N LEU A 544 -24.89 13.68 -12.30
CA LEU A 544 -23.66 13.13 -12.87
C LEU A 544 -23.97 12.46 -14.22
N PRO A 545 -23.04 12.48 -15.18
CA PRO A 545 -23.18 11.71 -16.41
C PRO A 545 -23.09 10.20 -16.15
N ASP A 546 -23.30 9.39 -17.19
CA ASP A 546 -23.15 7.92 -17.08
C ASP A 546 -21.72 7.56 -16.67
N GLY A 547 -21.57 6.81 -15.59
CA GLY A 547 -20.27 6.43 -15.06
C GLY A 547 -20.34 5.72 -13.71
N THR A 548 -19.17 5.49 -13.13
CA THR A 548 -18.99 5.11 -11.71
C THR A 548 -18.20 6.23 -11.05
N TYR A 549 -18.66 6.65 -9.86
CA TYR A 549 -18.08 7.76 -9.11
C TYR A 549 -17.84 7.35 -7.67
N TYR A 550 -16.85 7.96 -7.04
CA TYR A 550 -16.53 7.74 -5.64
C TYR A 550 -16.88 8.99 -4.85
N ILE A 551 -17.99 8.96 -4.13
CA ILE A 551 -18.49 10.09 -3.36
C ILE A 551 -18.03 9.95 -1.91
N SER A 552 -17.47 11.01 -1.36
CA SER A 552 -17.09 11.08 0.06
C SER A 552 -17.30 12.48 0.62
N ALA A 553 -17.07 12.64 1.92
CA ALA A 553 -17.12 13.93 2.60
C ALA A 553 -15.95 14.03 3.58
N LYS A 554 -15.42 15.23 3.77
CA LYS A 554 -14.38 15.53 4.75
C LYS A 554 -14.91 16.54 5.74
N VAL A 555 -14.90 16.20 7.01
CA VAL A 555 -15.20 17.15 8.09
C VAL A 555 -13.90 17.84 8.52
N ILE A 556 -13.98 19.13 8.80
CA ILE A 556 -12.91 19.94 9.38
C ILE A 556 -13.47 20.68 10.60
N ASP A 557 -12.85 20.52 11.77
CA ASP A 557 -13.20 21.27 12.97
C ASP A 557 -12.44 22.59 13.08
N LYS A 558 -12.84 23.46 14.02
CA LYS A 558 -12.22 24.79 14.21
C LYS A 558 -10.77 24.75 14.70
N SER A 559 -10.26 23.60 15.14
CA SER A 559 -8.84 23.38 15.46
C SER A 559 -8.04 22.92 14.24
N GLY A 560 -8.71 22.70 13.11
CA GLY A 560 -8.16 22.20 11.86
C GLY A 560 -7.93 20.69 11.84
N LEU A 561 -8.46 19.92 12.79
CA LEU A 561 -8.45 18.45 12.71
C LEU A 561 -9.49 17.98 11.70
N GLN A 562 -9.17 16.91 10.99
CA GLN A 562 -9.93 16.51 9.81
C GLN A 562 -10.19 15.01 9.80
N THR A 563 -11.28 14.58 9.18
CA THR A 563 -11.53 13.15 8.89
C THR A 563 -12.28 13.02 7.57
N GLN A 564 -11.80 12.14 6.71
CA GLN A 564 -12.50 11.74 5.50
C GLN A 564 -13.48 10.62 5.85
N ALA A 565 -14.72 10.67 5.34
CA ALA A 565 -15.64 9.55 5.40
C ALA A 565 -15.23 8.47 4.39
N THR A 566 -15.55 7.21 4.69
CA THR A 566 -15.46 6.14 3.69
C THR A 566 -16.27 6.50 2.45
N ALA A 567 -15.64 6.38 1.28
CA ALA A 567 -16.26 6.77 0.03
C ALA A 567 -17.26 5.72 -0.46
N SER A 568 -18.47 6.16 -0.82
CA SER A 568 -19.46 5.34 -1.51
C SER A 568 -19.15 5.31 -3.01
N ALA A 569 -18.95 4.11 -3.57
CA ALA A 569 -19.01 3.95 -5.02
C ALA A 569 -20.48 4.06 -5.47
N ILE A 570 -20.79 4.92 -6.43
CA ILE A 570 -22.13 5.02 -7.02
C ILE A 570 -22.08 4.86 -8.52
N HIS A 571 -23.17 4.36 -9.10
CA HIS A 571 -23.23 4.03 -10.52
C HIS A 571 -24.38 4.75 -11.20
N ILE A 572 -24.06 5.55 -12.23
CA ILE A 572 -25.03 6.37 -12.95
C ILE A 572 -25.26 5.77 -14.31
N ASN A 573 -26.52 5.51 -14.66
CA ASN A 573 -26.90 4.78 -15.86
C ASN A 573 -27.66 5.67 -16.84
N SER A 574 -27.18 5.72 -18.09
CA SER A 574 -27.87 6.41 -19.19
C SER A 574 -29.15 5.68 -19.59
N GLU A 575 -30.24 6.43 -19.80
CA GLU A 575 -31.54 5.89 -20.21
C GLU A 575 -31.72 5.78 -21.73
N THR A 576 -30.61 5.68 -22.47
CA THR A 576 -30.63 5.65 -23.95
C THR A 576 -31.15 4.33 -24.51
N LYS A 577 -31.85 4.40 -25.64
CA LYS A 577 -32.46 3.22 -26.28
C LYS A 577 -31.41 2.34 -26.94
N LEU A 578 -31.49 1.03 -26.71
CA LEU A 578 -30.57 0.01 -27.25
C LEU A 578 -30.79 -0.38 -28.72
N LYS A 579 -31.59 0.40 -29.48
CA LYS A 579 -32.06 0.07 -30.83
C LYS A 579 -32.68 -1.34 -30.89
N GLN A 580 -31.99 -2.28 -31.55
CA GLN A 580 -32.42 -3.65 -31.79
C GLN A 580 -31.85 -4.67 -30.78
N TRP A 581 -31.03 -4.20 -29.84
CA TRP A 581 -30.46 -5.00 -28.76
C TRP A 581 -31.42 -5.06 -27.57
N LYS A 582 -31.39 -6.18 -26.85
CA LYS A 582 -32.01 -6.34 -25.53
C LYS A 582 -30.91 -6.49 -24.50
N SER A 583 -31.19 -6.18 -23.24
CA SER A 583 -30.22 -6.38 -22.16
C SER A 583 -30.91 -6.93 -20.92
N THR A 584 -30.26 -7.87 -20.25
CA THR A 584 -30.74 -8.46 -18.99
C THR A 584 -29.57 -8.89 -18.12
N GLY A 585 -29.75 -8.82 -16.80
CA GLY A 585 -28.92 -9.57 -15.88
C GLY A 585 -29.21 -11.06 -16.03
N ILE A 586 -28.16 -11.87 -16.05
CA ILE A 586 -28.23 -13.32 -15.88
C ILE A 586 -27.88 -13.61 -14.41
N GLY A 587 -28.65 -14.48 -13.77
CA GLY A 587 -28.53 -14.74 -12.34
C GLY A 587 -29.05 -13.60 -11.47
N THR A 588 -28.52 -13.48 -10.26
CA THR A 588 -28.86 -12.47 -9.25
C THR A 588 -27.59 -11.75 -8.76
N PRO A 589 -26.92 -10.97 -9.63
CA PRO A 589 -25.73 -10.22 -9.24
C PRO A 589 -26.04 -9.19 -8.14
N ASN A 590 -25.12 -9.01 -7.18
CA ASN A 590 -25.29 -8.09 -6.04
C ASN A 590 -25.42 -6.62 -6.46
N ILE A 591 -24.82 -6.24 -7.59
CA ILE A 591 -25.01 -4.92 -8.21
C ILE A 591 -25.74 -5.16 -9.54
N PRO A 592 -26.99 -4.67 -9.70
CA PRO A 592 -27.71 -4.79 -10.96
C PRO A 592 -26.90 -4.21 -12.14
N GLY A 593 -26.80 -4.99 -13.22
CA GLY A 593 -26.12 -4.54 -14.44
C GLY A 593 -26.97 -3.56 -15.25
N HIS A 594 -26.34 -2.95 -16.27
CA HIS A 594 -26.99 -1.98 -17.15
C HIS A 594 -26.40 -2.02 -18.55
N ALA A 595 -27.15 -1.53 -19.53
CA ALA A 595 -26.60 -1.23 -20.85
C ALA A 595 -27.20 0.05 -21.42
N SER A 596 -26.36 0.80 -22.14
CA SER A 596 -26.73 2.02 -22.83
C SER A 596 -26.05 2.09 -24.20
N LEU A 597 -26.63 2.84 -25.14
CA LEU A 597 -26.12 2.96 -26.51
C LEU A 597 -26.10 4.42 -26.95
N VAL A 598 -24.89 4.98 -27.07
CA VAL A 598 -24.66 6.38 -27.42
C VAL A 598 -23.70 6.42 -28.61
N ASN A 599 -24.06 7.10 -29.70
CA ASN A 599 -23.21 7.26 -30.88
C ASN A 599 -22.60 5.93 -31.40
N ASP A 600 -23.42 4.87 -31.44
CA ASP A 600 -23.02 3.51 -31.84
C ASP A 600 -21.94 2.83 -30.97
N VAL A 601 -21.69 3.39 -29.78
CA VAL A 601 -20.90 2.77 -28.71
C VAL A 601 -21.85 2.22 -27.65
N MET A 602 -21.79 0.91 -27.43
CA MET A 602 -22.56 0.21 -26.39
C MET A 602 -21.74 0.20 -25.10
N THR A 603 -22.29 0.76 -24.02
CA THR A 603 -21.75 0.56 -22.68
C THR A 603 -22.51 -0.60 -22.04
N VAL A 604 -21.79 -1.56 -21.47
CA VAL A 604 -22.37 -2.68 -20.71
C VAL A 604 -21.69 -2.71 -19.35
N LYS A 605 -22.49 -2.66 -18.28
CA LYS A 605 -22.06 -2.73 -16.89
C LYS A 605 -22.52 -4.04 -16.28
N GLY A 606 -21.62 -4.80 -15.67
CA GLY A 606 -21.95 -6.09 -15.07
C GLY A 606 -21.14 -6.37 -13.81
N SER A 607 -21.81 -6.99 -12.84
CA SER A 607 -21.19 -7.54 -11.63
C SER A 607 -21.44 -9.04 -11.56
N GLY A 608 -20.90 -9.71 -10.55
CA GLY A 608 -20.97 -11.17 -10.43
C GLY A 608 -19.79 -11.85 -11.14
N LYS A 609 -19.93 -13.14 -11.41
CA LYS A 609 -18.95 -13.97 -12.11
C LYS A 609 -19.64 -14.96 -13.03
N LEU A 610 -19.09 -15.15 -14.21
CA LEU A 610 -19.34 -16.33 -15.04
C LEU A 610 -18.63 -17.54 -14.41
N LYS A 611 -19.35 -18.40 -13.68
CA LYS A 611 -18.79 -19.55 -12.97
C LYS A 611 -19.69 -20.78 -12.97
N GLU A 612 -19.05 -21.95 -12.82
CA GLU A 612 -19.66 -23.27 -12.60
C GLU A 612 -21.03 -23.44 -13.27
N ASN A 613 -22.09 -23.60 -12.46
CA ASN A 613 -23.47 -23.72 -12.91
C ASN A 613 -24.38 -22.53 -12.54
N ASP A 614 -23.81 -21.41 -12.11
CA ASP A 614 -24.53 -20.26 -11.57
C ASP A 614 -23.97 -18.94 -12.14
N ASP A 615 -24.24 -18.69 -13.43
CA ASP A 615 -23.80 -17.47 -14.10
C ASP A 615 -24.44 -16.23 -13.44
N ASN A 616 -23.60 -15.25 -13.08
CA ASN A 616 -24.03 -13.94 -12.61
C ASN A 616 -23.29 -12.86 -13.39
N PHE A 617 -23.96 -12.19 -14.35
CA PHE A 617 -23.33 -11.18 -15.21
C PHE A 617 -24.39 -10.37 -16.00
N GLN A 618 -23.97 -9.34 -16.74
CA GLN A 618 -24.88 -8.58 -17.64
C GLN A 618 -24.75 -9.03 -19.09
N PHE A 619 -25.87 -9.33 -19.75
CA PHE A 619 -25.90 -9.77 -21.14
C PHE A 619 -26.73 -8.85 -22.05
N THR A 620 -26.10 -8.27 -23.06
CA THR A 620 -26.74 -7.44 -24.08
C THR A 620 -26.73 -8.14 -25.44
N TYR A 621 -27.90 -8.53 -25.93
CA TYR A 621 -28.03 -9.60 -26.92
C TYR A 621 -29.09 -9.37 -28.01
N ARG A 622 -29.00 -10.21 -29.05
CA ARG A 622 -30.01 -10.40 -30.10
C ARG A 622 -30.24 -11.88 -30.35
N ASN A 623 -31.40 -12.20 -30.92
CA ASN A 623 -31.69 -13.55 -31.39
C ASN A 623 -30.92 -13.83 -32.70
N LEU A 624 -30.22 -14.95 -32.71
CA LEU A 624 -29.60 -15.56 -33.88
C LEU A 624 -30.31 -16.86 -34.23
N ALA A 625 -30.65 -17.03 -35.50
CA ALA A 625 -31.28 -18.25 -36.02
C ALA A 625 -30.30 -18.92 -36.99
N GLY A 626 -29.79 -20.09 -36.62
CA GLY A 626 -28.75 -20.82 -37.35
C GLY A 626 -27.39 -20.13 -37.26
N ASP A 627 -26.67 -20.13 -38.38
CA ASP A 627 -25.31 -19.62 -38.48
C ASP A 627 -25.25 -18.09 -38.49
N GLY A 628 -24.20 -17.56 -37.91
CA GLY A 628 -23.94 -16.13 -37.87
C GLY A 628 -22.62 -15.78 -37.21
N GLU A 629 -22.30 -14.50 -37.24
CA GLU A 629 -21.03 -13.96 -36.78
C GLU A 629 -21.28 -12.61 -36.12
N LEU A 630 -20.71 -12.43 -34.93
CA LEU A 630 -20.68 -11.14 -34.24
C LEU A 630 -19.23 -10.64 -34.18
N ILE A 631 -19.03 -9.41 -34.65
CA ILE A 631 -17.79 -8.65 -34.50
C ILE A 631 -18.10 -7.45 -33.60
N ALA A 632 -17.22 -7.17 -32.64
CA ALA A 632 -17.20 -5.91 -31.90
C ALA A 632 -15.78 -5.59 -31.46
N LYS A 633 -15.48 -4.30 -31.31
CA LYS A 633 -14.25 -3.83 -30.66
C LYS A 633 -14.56 -3.52 -29.22
N VAL A 634 -13.88 -4.16 -28.27
CA VAL A 634 -13.86 -3.71 -26.87
C VAL A 634 -12.95 -2.49 -26.83
N GLU A 635 -13.46 -1.33 -26.45
CA GLU A 635 -12.68 -0.09 -26.40
C GLU A 635 -12.05 0.10 -25.02
N THR A 636 -12.84 -0.11 -23.97
CA THR A 636 -12.40 0.02 -22.57
C THR A 636 -13.06 -1.05 -21.70
N MET A 637 -12.42 -1.36 -20.57
CA MET A 637 -12.94 -2.19 -19.50
C MET A 637 -12.38 -1.67 -18.16
N THR A 638 -13.21 -1.60 -17.12
CA THR A 638 -12.76 -1.20 -15.78
C THR A 638 -11.87 -2.30 -15.17
N PRO A 639 -10.65 -1.99 -14.69
CA PRO A 639 -9.77 -2.98 -14.06
C PRO A 639 -10.20 -3.25 -12.60
N VAL A 640 -11.32 -3.95 -12.43
CA VAL A 640 -11.89 -4.22 -11.09
C VAL A 640 -11.24 -5.39 -10.37
N ASP A 641 -10.71 -6.36 -11.12
CA ASP A 641 -9.99 -7.54 -10.62
C ASP A 641 -9.33 -8.26 -11.81
N HIS A 642 -8.42 -9.19 -11.53
CA HIS A 642 -8.03 -10.22 -12.48
C HIS A 642 -9.25 -11.03 -12.92
N HIS A 643 -9.21 -11.54 -14.15
CA HIS A 643 -10.21 -12.49 -14.67
C HIS A 643 -11.65 -11.93 -14.74
N ALA A 644 -11.83 -10.61 -14.57
CA ALA A 644 -13.07 -9.91 -14.90
C ALA A 644 -13.32 -10.03 -16.41
N PHE A 645 -14.55 -10.39 -16.77
CA PHE A 645 -14.91 -10.69 -18.15
C PHE A 645 -15.52 -9.47 -18.84
N ALA A 646 -15.03 -9.17 -20.04
CA ALA A 646 -15.79 -8.42 -21.05
C ALA A 646 -15.59 -9.04 -22.42
N GLY A 647 -16.66 -9.30 -23.16
CA GLY A 647 -16.50 -9.94 -24.45
C GLY A 647 -17.80 -10.33 -25.14
N LEU A 648 -17.68 -11.30 -26.05
CA LEU A 648 -18.79 -11.81 -26.85
C LEU A 648 -19.26 -13.16 -26.31
N MET A 649 -20.56 -13.42 -26.42
CA MET A 649 -21.17 -14.65 -25.95
C MET A 649 -22.26 -15.13 -26.91
N VAL A 650 -22.31 -16.44 -27.12
CA VAL A 650 -23.48 -17.16 -27.62
C VAL A 650 -24.01 -18.06 -26.50
N ARG A 651 -25.31 -17.99 -26.22
CA ARG A 651 -25.97 -18.87 -25.24
C ARG A 651 -27.31 -19.39 -25.74
N GLU A 652 -27.62 -20.64 -25.39
CA GLU A 652 -28.82 -21.34 -25.84
C GLU A 652 -30.11 -20.74 -25.25
N SER A 653 -30.06 -20.34 -23.97
CA SER A 653 -31.16 -19.68 -23.27
C SER A 653 -30.65 -18.55 -22.36
N LEU A 654 -31.58 -17.83 -21.72
CA LEU A 654 -31.28 -16.79 -20.72
C LEU A 654 -31.23 -17.34 -19.29
N GLU A 655 -31.35 -18.67 -19.13
CA GLU A 655 -31.15 -19.30 -17.83
C GLU A 655 -29.68 -19.16 -17.40
N LYS A 656 -29.46 -19.05 -16.10
CA LYS A 656 -28.13 -18.89 -15.50
C LYS A 656 -27.21 -20.09 -15.68
N ASP A 657 -27.76 -21.21 -16.13
CA ASP A 657 -27.04 -22.45 -16.31
C ASP A 657 -26.96 -22.94 -17.78
N ALA A 658 -27.32 -22.07 -18.72
CA ALA A 658 -27.46 -22.41 -20.14
C ALA A 658 -26.13 -22.81 -20.80
N LYS A 659 -26.21 -23.72 -21.79
CA LYS A 659 -25.11 -23.97 -22.71
C LYS A 659 -24.65 -22.65 -23.33
N SER A 660 -23.34 -22.44 -23.34
CA SER A 660 -22.75 -21.17 -23.76
C SER A 660 -21.36 -21.35 -24.34
N VAL A 661 -21.00 -20.43 -25.23
CA VAL A 661 -19.63 -20.20 -25.69
C VAL A 661 -19.33 -18.73 -25.50
N VAL A 662 -18.19 -18.43 -24.89
CA VAL A 662 -17.71 -17.08 -24.65
C VAL A 662 -16.38 -16.86 -25.33
N LEU A 663 -16.21 -15.65 -25.85
CA LEU A 663 -14.93 -15.08 -26.26
C LEU A 663 -14.70 -13.86 -25.36
N GLY A 664 -13.88 -14.03 -24.33
CA GLY A 664 -13.62 -13.02 -23.31
C GLY A 664 -12.29 -12.32 -23.50
N LEU A 665 -12.23 -11.05 -23.15
CA LEU A 665 -11.02 -10.32 -22.82
C LEU A 665 -10.94 -10.21 -21.29
N SER A 666 -9.75 -10.32 -20.73
CA SER A 666 -9.52 -10.07 -19.31
C SER A 666 -8.13 -9.56 -18.99
N TYR A 667 -8.03 -8.91 -17.83
CA TYR A 667 -6.77 -8.53 -17.23
C TYR A 667 -6.19 -9.75 -16.49
N THR A 668 -4.95 -10.13 -16.83
CA THR A 668 -4.23 -11.27 -16.27
C THR A 668 -2.87 -10.82 -15.73
N LYS A 669 -2.21 -11.68 -14.96
CA LYS A 669 -0.85 -11.41 -14.51
C LYS A 669 0.10 -11.21 -15.70
N SER A 670 0.90 -10.14 -15.68
CA SER A 670 2.04 -9.99 -16.59
C SER A 670 3.30 -10.60 -15.97
N TYR A 671 4.26 -10.94 -16.83
CA TYR A 671 5.55 -11.50 -16.46
C TYR A 671 6.64 -10.73 -17.20
N SER A 672 7.80 -10.61 -16.55
CA SER A 672 8.99 -10.05 -17.17
C SER A 672 9.99 -11.13 -17.55
N TRP A 673 10.78 -10.86 -18.59
CA TRP A 673 11.93 -11.70 -18.93
C TRP A 673 13.12 -10.81 -19.28
N LYS A 674 14.33 -11.36 -19.15
CA LYS A 674 15.57 -10.68 -19.55
C LYS A 674 16.12 -11.29 -20.81
N GLU A 675 16.43 -10.45 -21.79
CA GLU A 675 17.12 -10.84 -23.01
C GLU A 675 18.24 -9.81 -23.28
N ASN A 676 19.47 -10.29 -23.43
CA ASN A 676 20.66 -9.47 -23.63
C ASN A 676 20.84 -8.31 -22.61
N GLY A 677 20.39 -8.51 -21.37
CA GLY A 677 20.47 -7.51 -20.29
C GLY A 677 19.30 -6.53 -20.25
N THR A 678 18.40 -6.55 -21.24
CA THR A 678 17.17 -5.76 -21.26
C THR A 678 16.04 -6.55 -20.62
N THR A 679 15.32 -5.94 -19.67
CA THR A 679 14.07 -6.51 -19.14
C THR A 679 12.91 -6.11 -20.04
N TYR A 680 12.19 -7.11 -20.54
CA TYR A 680 10.97 -6.95 -21.31
C TYR A 680 9.77 -7.29 -20.42
N TYR A 681 8.64 -6.66 -20.73
CA TYR A 681 7.39 -6.83 -20.00
C TYR A 681 6.28 -7.25 -20.95
N ARG A 682 5.48 -8.20 -20.48
CA ARG A 682 4.26 -8.63 -21.16
C ARG A 682 3.11 -7.65 -20.94
N ASN A 683 2.19 -7.59 -21.88
CA ASN A 683 0.94 -6.87 -21.67
C ASN A 683 0.03 -7.71 -20.76
N PRO A 684 -0.59 -7.13 -19.71
CA PRO A 684 -1.40 -7.87 -18.75
C PRO A 684 -2.81 -8.16 -19.27
N TRP A 685 -2.97 -8.35 -20.58
CA TRP A 685 -4.27 -8.56 -21.21
C TRP A 685 -4.24 -9.84 -22.04
N SER A 686 -5.26 -10.66 -21.82
CA SER A 686 -5.44 -11.94 -22.50
C SER A 686 -6.84 -12.04 -23.05
N ALA A 687 -6.99 -12.80 -24.14
CA ALA A 687 -8.30 -13.19 -24.68
C ALA A 687 -8.40 -14.69 -24.71
N TYR A 688 -9.57 -15.20 -24.38
CA TYR A 688 -9.79 -16.63 -24.24
C TYR A 688 -11.15 -17.05 -24.75
N VAL A 689 -11.25 -18.35 -25.04
CA VAL A 689 -12.49 -19.02 -25.40
C VAL A 689 -12.80 -20.06 -24.35
N ALA A 690 -14.01 -19.97 -23.80
CA ALA A 690 -14.53 -20.92 -22.82
C ALA A 690 -15.95 -21.34 -23.18
N ALA A 691 -16.35 -22.48 -22.66
CA ALA A 691 -17.62 -23.12 -22.99
C ALA A 691 -18.28 -23.77 -21.79
N ARG A 692 -19.61 -23.79 -21.85
CA ARG A 692 -20.44 -24.72 -21.09
C ARG A 692 -21.16 -25.64 -22.06
N TYR A 693 -20.80 -26.92 -22.02
CA TYR A 693 -21.26 -27.91 -23.00
C TYR A 693 -22.68 -28.43 -22.76
N LYS A 694 -23.17 -28.34 -21.52
CA LYS A 694 -24.48 -28.87 -21.11
C LYS A 694 -25.16 -27.89 -20.16
N GLN A 695 -26.48 -27.78 -20.26
CA GLN A 695 -27.25 -27.02 -19.28
C GLN A 695 -27.05 -27.65 -17.88
N GLY A 696 -26.86 -26.81 -16.86
CA GLY A 696 -26.60 -27.26 -15.48
C GLY A 696 -25.19 -27.81 -15.25
N GLY A 697 -24.39 -28.00 -16.31
CA GLY A 697 -22.97 -28.38 -16.21
C GLY A 697 -22.08 -27.18 -15.92
N SER A 698 -20.80 -27.47 -15.63
CA SER A 698 -19.79 -26.45 -15.39
C SER A 698 -19.34 -25.76 -16.68
N MET A 699 -19.15 -24.44 -16.61
CA MET A 699 -18.29 -23.70 -17.55
C MET A 699 -16.85 -24.22 -17.44
N ASP A 700 -16.07 -24.16 -18.53
CA ASP A 700 -14.60 -24.27 -18.48
C ASP A 700 -14.06 -23.37 -17.34
N GLU A 701 -13.05 -23.83 -16.60
CA GLU A 701 -12.61 -23.17 -15.36
C GLU A 701 -12.00 -21.79 -15.64
N LEU A 702 -12.73 -20.72 -15.30
CA LEU A 702 -12.27 -19.33 -15.38
C LEU A 702 -11.67 -18.82 -14.06
N GLY A 703 -10.81 -19.67 -13.49
CA GLY A 703 -10.18 -19.47 -12.18
C GLY A 703 -8.94 -18.57 -12.20
N GLU A 704 -8.36 -18.35 -11.01
CA GLU A 704 -7.25 -17.39 -10.85
C GLU A 704 -5.94 -17.80 -11.54
N ASN A 705 -5.82 -19.07 -11.96
CA ASN A 705 -4.62 -19.62 -12.57
C ASN A 705 -4.53 -19.37 -14.09
N LEU A 706 -5.53 -18.75 -14.72
CA LEU A 706 -5.59 -18.45 -16.16
C LEU A 706 -4.66 -17.29 -16.57
N ASP A 707 -3.42 -17.31 -16.11
CA ASP A 707 -2.44 -16.25 -16.35
C ASP A 707 -1.48 -16.58 -17.51
N SER A 708 -1.47 -17.81 -18.02
CA SER A 708 -0.65 -18.21 -19.17
C SER A 708 -1.39 -19.16 -20.12
N PRO A 709 -0.99 -19.23 -21.42
CA PRO A 709 -1.52 -20.22 -22.35
C PRO A 709 -1.37 -21.66 -21.84
N GLU A 710 -0.26 -22.00 -21.18
CA GLU A 710 -0.02 -23.35 -20.66
C GLU A 710 -1.01 -23.72 -19.55
N ASN A 711 -1.23 -22.81 -18.59
CA ASN A 711 -2.20 -23.02 -17.51
C ASN A 711 -3.63 -23.05 -18.04
N ALA A 712 -3.93 -22.20 -19.03
CA ALA A 712 -5.23 -22.19 -19.67
C ALA A 712 -5.51 -23.52 -20.39
N ILE A 713 -4.55 -24.02 -21.17
CA ILE A 713 -4.64 -25.33 -21.84
C ILE A 713 -4.83 -26.46 -20.83
N ALA A 714 -4.09 -26.43 -19.72
CA ALA A 714 -4.25 -27.41 -18.64
C ALA A 714 -5.67 -27.38 -18.02
N SER A 715 -6.33 -26.23 -18.05
CA SER A 715 -7.71 -26.01 -17.60
C SER A 715 -8.75 -26.20 -18.72
N GLY A 716 -8.33 -26.65 -19.92
CA GLY A 716 -9.19 -26.82 -21.09
C GLY A 716 -9.57 -25.52 -21.81
N VAL A 717 -9.03 -24.37 -21.40
CA VAL A 717 -9.32 -23.04 -21.95
C VAL A 717 -8.29 -22.70 -23.04
N ALA A 718 -8.78 -22.23 -24.19
CA ALA A 718 -7.89 -21.69 -25.22
C ALA A 718 -7.67 -20.21 -24.94
N LEU A 719 -6.42 -19.77 -24.81
CA LEU A 719 -6.06 -18.40 -24.43
C LEU A 719 -4.88 -17.91 -25.29
N ILE A 720 -4.96 -16.66 -25.72
CA ILE A 720 -3.81 -15.87 -26.19
C ILE A 720 -3.54 -14.77 -25.17
N ASN A 721 -2.26 -14.50 -24.92
CA ASN A 721 -1.81 -13.42 -24.05
C ASN A 721 -1.18 -12.28 -24.85
N ASP A 722 -0.59 -11.31 -24.15
CA ASP A 722 0.16 -10.19 -24.74
C ASP A 722 -0.68 -9.28 -25.66
N ILE A 723 -1.97 -9.17 -25.38
CA ILE A 723 -2.87 -8.33 -26.18
C ILE A 723 -2.55 -6.85 -25.95
N PRO A 724 -2.29 -6.05 -27.01
CA PRO A 724 -2.03 -4.62 -26.89
C PRO A 724 -3.36 -3.86 -26.73
N PHE A 725 -4.09 -4.12 -25.64
CA PHE A 725 -5.37 -3.48 -25.36
C PHE A 725 -5.22 -2.04 -24.88
N LYS A 726 -4.09 -1.73 -24.24
CA LYS A 726 -3.76 -0.43 -23.65
C LYS A 726 -2.26 -0.19 -23.82
N ASP A 727 -1.88 1.05 -24.10
CA ASP A 727 -0.51 1.54 -23.99
C ASP A 727 -0.44 2.55 -22.85
N LYS A 728 0.23 2.18 -21.75
CA LYS A 728 0.22 2.92 -20.48
C LYS A 728 -1.20 3.27 -20.03
N ASP A 729 -1.60 4.55 -20.14
CA ASP A 729 -2.93 5.06 -19.82
C ASP A 729 -3.85 5.27 -21.01
N THR A 730 -3.37 5.03 -22.24
CA THR A 730 -4.15 5.20 -23.46
C THR A 730 -4.80 3.88 -23.87
N PRO A 731 -6.15 3.77 -23.89
CA PRO A 731 -6.83 2.59 -24.42
C PRO A 731 -6.61 2.50 -25.94
N LEU A 732 -6.16 1.33 -26.42
CA LEU A 732 -6.06 1.01 -27.84
C LEU A 732 -7.30 0.26 -28.33
N GLY A 733 -7.91 -0.52 -27.42
CA GLY A 733 -9.02 -1.42 -27.70
C GLY A 733 -8.60 -2.68 -28.45
N TYR A 734 -9.51 -3.66 -28.55
CA TYR A 734 -9.24 -4.92 -29.24
C TYR A 734 -10.51 -5.50 -29.89
N PHE A 735 -10.39 -5.95 -31.13
CA PHE A 735 -11.50 -6.56 -31.87
C PHE A 735 -11.65 -8.03 -31.49
N LEU A 736 -12.89 -8.42 -31.25
CA LEU A 736 -13.33 -9.79 -31.01
C LEU A 736 -14.31 -10.20 -32.10
N LYS A 737 -14.17 -11.43 -32.59
CA LYS A 737 -15.10 -12.07 -33.53
C LYS A 737 -15.48 -13.44 -33.04
N LEU A 738 -16.78 -13.67 -32.88
CA LEU A 738 -17.34 -14.98 -32.52
C LEU A 738 -18.30 -15.44 -33.61
N LYS A 739 -17.93 -16.53 -34.30
CA LYS A 739 -18.66 -17.09 -35.44
C LYS A 739 -19.22 -18.47 -35.09
N ARG A 740 -20.51 -18.67 -35.36
CA ARG A 740 -21.18 -19.98 -35.30
C ARG A 740 -21.34 -20.54 -36.72
N THR A 741 -20.97 -21.80 -36.91
CA THR A 741 -21.26 -22.59 -38.13
C THR A 741 -21.69 -24.00 -37.73
N GLY A 742 -22.98 -24.28 -37.83
CA GLY A 742 -23.59 -25.47 -37.24
C GLY A 742 -23.42 -25.49 -35.71
N ASN A 743 -22.66 -26.47 -35.24
CA ASN A 743 -22.30 -26.66 -33.83
C ASN A 743 -20.89 -26.16 -33.50
N VAL A 744 -20.14 -25.65 -34.49
CA VAL A 744 -18.78 -25.15 -34.30
C VAL A 744 -18.82 -23.64 -34.04
N PHE A 745 -18.14 -23.22 -32.99
CA PHE A 745 -17.95 -21.84 -32.59
C PHE A 745 -16.48 -21.50 -32.71
N ARG A 746 -16.16 -20.58 -33.61
CA ARG A 746 -14.81 -20.12 -33.88
C ARG A 746 -14.63 -18.71 -33.37
N ALA A 747 -13.59 -18.49 -32.59
CA ALA A 747 -13.30 -17.22 -31.95
C ALA A 747 -11.93 -16.67 -32.39
N GLU A 748 -11.94 -15.41 -32.82
CA GLU A 748 -10.78 -14.72 -33.38
C GLU A 748 -10.62 -13.33 -32.75
N GLY A 749 -9.37 -12.89 -32.59
CA GLY A 749 -8.99 -11.57 -32.08
C GLY A 749 -8.22 -10.75 -33.11
N SER A 750 -8.27 -9.42 -33.03
CA SER A 750 -7.56 -8.53 -33.95
C SER A 750 -7.27 -7.16 -33.35
N VAL A 751 -6.12 -6.58 -33.69
CA VAL A 751 -5.75 -5.20 -33.31
C VAL A 751 -6.30 -4.15 -34.27
N ASP A 752 -6.51 -4.52 -35.54
CA ASP A 752 -6.85 -3.61 -36.64
C ASP A 752 -8.25 -3.88 -37.24
N GLY A 753 -8.90 -4.97 -36.82
CA GLY A 753 -10.19 -5.42 -37.37
C GLY A 753 -10.10 -6.07 -38.76
N VAL A 754 -8.89 -6.24 -39.30
CA VAL A 754 -8.61 -6.76 -40.65
C VAL A 754 -7.83 -8.07 -40.59
N SER A 755 -6.76 -8.09 -39.80
CA SER A 755 -5.87 -9.22 -39.59
C SER A 755 -6.32 -9.99 -38.35
N TRP A 756 -6.83 -11.21 -38.55
CA TRP A 756 -7.46 -12.00 -37.49
C TRP A 756 -6.57 -13.15 -37.03
N THR A 757 -6.40 -13.27 -35.71
CA THR A 757 -5.70 -14.38 -35.05
C THR A 757 -6.72 -15.33 -34.45
N LEU A 758 -6.60 -16.62 -34.74
CA LEU A 758 -7.43 -17.65 -34.11
C LEU A 758 -7.05 -17.76 -32.64
N ILE A 759 -8.05 -17.64 -31.76
CA ILE A 759 -7.89 -17.83 -30.31
C ILE A 759 -8.24 -19.27 -29.97
N GLY A 760 -9.36 -19.77 -30.50
CA GLY A 760 -9.78 -21.15 -30.28
C GLY A 760 -11.10 -21.49 -30.97
N GLU A 761 -11.43 -22.78 -30.92
CA GLU A 761 -12.71 -23.31 -31.39
C GLU A 761 -13.36 -24.16 -30.29
N ARG A 762 -14.70 -24.22 -30.32
CA ARG A 762 -15.55 -25.06 -29.47
C ARG A 762 -16.61 -25.73 -30.30
N GLU A 763 -16.83 -27.02 -30.11
CA GLU A 763 -17.92 -27.75 -30.74
C GLU A 763 -18.99 -28.09 -29.69
N ILE A 764 -20.17 -27.49 -29.82
CA ILE A 764 -21.27 -27.65 -28.87
C ILE A 764 -22.59 -27.71 -29.65
N GLU A 765 -23.38 -28.73 -29.38
CA GLU A 765 -24.73 -28.80 -29.91
C GLU A 765 -25.64 -27.79 -29.18
N MET A 766 -26.10 -26.78 -29.93
CA MET A 766 -27.07 -25.80 -29.48
C MET A 766 -28.27 -25.74 -30.40
N ASP A 767 -29.41 -25.33 -29.85
CA ASP A 767 -30.62 -25.04 -30.61
C ASP A 767 -30.39 -24.13 -31.81
N LYS A 768 -31.29 -24.22 -32.79
CA LYS A 768 -31.26 -23.33 -33.97
C LYS A 768 -31.47 -21.88 -33.59
N LYS A 769 -32.21 -21.60 -32.52
CA LYS A 769 -32.42 -20.24 -32.01
C LYS A 769 -31.58 -20.08 -30.75
N VAL A 770 -30.63 -19.16 -30.81
CA VAL A 770 -29.75 -18.82 -29.69
C VAL A 770 -29.71 -17.31 -29.51
N TYR A 771 -29.11 -16.88 -28.41
CA TYR A 771 -28.85 -15.50 -28.10
C TYR A 771 -27.36 -15.23 -28.34
N ILE A 772 -27.04 -14.17 -29.10
CA ILE A 772 -25.68 -13.73 -29.37
C ILE A 772 -25.54 -12.26 -28.97
N GLY A 773 -24.43 -11.91 -28.31
CA GLY A 773 -24.27 -10.56 -27.77
C GLY A 773 -22.98 -10.29 -27.04
N MET A 774 -22.97 -9.17 -26.32
CA MET A 774 -21.89 -8.74 -25.44
C MET A 774 -22.23 -9.09 -24.00
N ALA A 775 -21.26 -9.62 -23.27
CA ALA A 775 -21.39 -10.01 -21.86
C ALA A 775 -20.30 -9.33 -21.02
N VAL A 776 -20.64 -8.97 -19.78
CA VAL A 776 -19.71 -8.33 -18.82
C VAL A 776 -19.97 -8.84 -17.41
N ASP A 777 -18.91 -9.23 -16.70
CA ASP A 777 -18.94 -9.57 -15.27
C ASP A 777 -17.87 -8.78 -14.48
N GLY A 778 -17.98 -8.80 -13.14
CA GLY A 778 -17.09 -8.06 -12.23
C GLY A 778 -16.07 -8.92 -11.50
N ASN A 779 -15.87 -10.18 -11.90
CA ASN A 779 -15.11 -11.18 -11.16
C ASN A 779 -15.45 -11.30 -9.66
N LYS A 780 -16.70 -11.64 -9.33
CA LYS A 780 -17.06 -11.89 -7.93
C LYS A 780 -16.28 -13.07 -7.35
N VAL A 781 -15.41 -12.79 -6.39
CA VAL A 781 -14.74 -13.78 -5.53
C VAL A 781 -15.52 -14.02 -4.24
N GLU A 782 -15.16 -15.06 -3.49
CA GLU A 782 -15.79 -15.45 -2.22
C GLU A 782 -15.38 -14.52 -1.06
N ASN A 783 -15.80 -13.25 -1.13
CA ASN A 783 -15.71 -12.24 -0.06
C ASN A 783 -16.96 -11.33 -0.08
N GLN A 784 -16.98 -10.25 0.70
CA GLN A 784 -18.13 -9.35 0.79
C GLN A 784 -18.07 -8.16 -0.18
N LEU A 785 -16.90 -7.87 -0.77
CA LEU A 785 -16.74 -6.80 -1.77
C LEU A 785 -17.49 -7.12 -3.06
N ASN A 786 -18.12 -6.11 -3.66
CA ASN A 786 -18.83 -6.23 -4.92
C ASN A 786 -18.28 -5.23 -5.93
N ASN A 787 -17.91 -5.74 -7.09
CA ASN A 787 -17.29 -4.98 -8.17
C ASN A 787 -18.29 -4.80 -9.32
N LEU A 788 -18.30 -3.63 -9.94
CA LEU A 788 -19.03 -3.38 -11.19
C LEU A 788 -18.04 -3.08 -12.31
N ASN A 789 -17.87 -4.03 -13.23
CA ASN A 789 -17.08 -3.81 -14.44
C ASN A 789 -17.93 -3.04 -15.46
N THR A 790 -17.36 -1.97 -16.02
CA THR A 790 -17.94 -1.23 -17.14
C THR A 790 -17.08 -1.42 -18.37
N ALA A 791 -17.65 -2.03 -19.41
CA ALA A 791 -16.99 -2.18 -20.70
C ALA A 791 -17.74 -1.42 -21.79
N THR A 792 -16.98 -0.86 -22.74
CA THR A 792 -17.54 -0.17 -23.92
C THR A 792 -17.20 -0.93 -25.19
N PHE A 793 -18.17 -1.02 -26.10
CA PHE A 793 -18.05 -1.76 -27.35
C PHE A 793 -18.41 -0.87 -28.53
N SER A 794 -17.55 -0.85 -29.55
CA SER A 794 -17.79 -0.16 -30.82
C SER A 794 -17.75 -1.15 -31.99
N HIS A 795 -18.00 -0.67 -33.22
CA HIS A 795 -17.95 -1.49 -34.44
C HIS A 795 -18.80 -2.78 -34.38
N ILE A 796 -19.98 -2.69 -33.73
CA ILE A 796 -20.80 -3.87 -33.42
C ILE A 796 -21.56 -4.32 -34.67
N GLN A 797 -21.16 -5.45 -35.25
CA GLN A 797 -21.69 -5.98 -36.50
C GLN A 797 -22.15 -7.43 -36.33
N LEU A 798 -23.45 -7.67 -36.54
CA LEU A 798 -24.04 -9.02 -36.53
C LEU A 798 -24.39 -9.45 -37.95
N TYR A 799 -23.63 -10.39 -38.50
CA TYR A 799 -23.88 -11.03 -39.78
C TYR A 799 -24.70 -12.31 -39.59
N LYS A 800 -25.80 -12.44 -40.32
CA LYS A 800 -26.64 -13.65 -40.35
C LYS A 800 -26.45 -14.33 -41.70
N ALA A 801 -26.31 -15.66 -41.71
CA ALA A 801 -26.27 -16.38 -42.98
C ALA A 801 -27.55 -16.10 -43.80
N LYS A 802 -27.41 -15.72 -45.07
CA LYS A 802 -28.57 -15.53 -45.96
C LYS A 802 -29.26 -16.89 -46.12
N LYS A 803 -30.60 -16.93 -46.01
CA LYS A 803 -31.39 -18.11 -46.39
C LYS A 803 -31.02 -18.48 -47.84
N GLN A 804 -30.38 -19.61 -48.06
CA GLN A 804 -30.34 -20.21 -49.40
C GLN A 804 -31.79 -20.52 -49.79
N PHE A 805 -32.35 -19.77 -50.72
CA PHE A 805 -33.60 -20.14 -51.36
C PHE A 805 -33.35 -21.46 -52.11
N LYS A 806 -33.99 -22.55 -51.67
CA LYS A 806 -34.09 -23.76 -52.50
C LYS A 806 -34.81 -23.36 -53.79
N VAL A 807 -34.09 -23.36 -54.90
CA VAL A 807 -34.71 -23.31 -56.23
C VAL A 807 -35.56 -24.58 -56.35
N PRO A 808 -36.86 -24.50 -56.66
CA PRO A 808 -37.67 -25.69 -56.88
C PRO A 808 -37.06 -26.49 -58.03
N SER A 809 -36.86 -27.80 -57.83
CA SER A 809 -36.45 -28.70 -58.90
C SER A 809 -37.47 -28.62 -60.03
N VAL A 810 -37.02 -28.19 -61.21
CA VAL A 810 -37.80 -28.31 -62.44
C VAL A 810 -37.96 -29.80 -62.71
N ALA A 811 -39.18 -30.30 -62.59
CA ALA A 811 -39.53 -31.63 -63.07
C ALA A 811 -39.30 -31.69 -64.59
N LYS A 812 -38.56 -32.71 -65.04
CA LYS A 812 -38.63 -33.22 -66.40
C LYS A 812 -39.18 -34.63 -66.35
#